data_AF-A0A1E5KXR7-F1
#
_entry.id   AF-A0A1E5KXR7-F1
#
_cell.length_a   1.000
_cell.length_b   1.000
_cell.length_c   1.000
_cell.angle_alpha   90.00
_cell.angle_beta   90.00
_cell.angle_gamma   90.00
#
_symmetry.space_group_name_H-M   'P 1'
#
loop_
_entity.id
_entity.type
_entity.pdbx_description
1 polymer ?
#
loop_
_entity_poly.entity_id
_entity_poly.type
_entity_poly.pdbx_seq_one_letter_code
_entity_poly.pdbx_strand_id
1 'polypeptide(L)'
;METRKQQKNSKKTSIVIISSVILIVLVVGGYYSYAKWQEGQELKDAKKTATAFLKHLSKQEFDKLPENLDEASFKTNGYDKQSVVEKYQNIFPSIGAEGIKSNKVSVSKKEKDVFMFTYQLSMTTSLGELKNLSYKTTIKKMDDKFKIQWAPNLIFPGMSGNDKVSFQTEKAVRGEIVDRNGEGLAVNQAFDEVGIVPGKLGSEAEKVQNIKVFSEQFGVSEKEINQKLGQSWVQPDSFVPIKISYEPVTSVPTGAATKETAIRYYPLKEAAAQLIGYTGSVTAEDIEKNPELSSTGIVGKVGLEQTYDKELRGQDGGSLNIVDEKGTIKSELQNIEKKDGQKIQLTIDKNVQGEAFAIFQNKPGSAVVTKPKDGDLLATVSSPSFDPNKMAHGISQAEYDSYANDKNLPFTARFATGYAPGSTFKTITGAIGLDAGTLKPEEELAINGLKWQKDASWGDYFVTRVKEASPVNLRTALVNSDNIYFAEQTLRMGEETFRKGLNNFAFNEKLDLPIPMKPAQISNEDTFHSDILLADTGYGQGQLLITPIQQAMMYSVFQNDGKLVYPKIQLEKEKKEKDAVISGNAANTIVNDLLGSVEDAEGYVHNMYNPNFSLAAKTGTAEIKEKQDTVGKENSFLLTMDRSNNQFLTIIMVEDSRANDTATNISKPLIDYLEANVK
;
A
#
# COMPACT_ATOMS: atom_id res chain seq x y z
N MET A 1 -17.08 -70.28 -91.60
CA MET A 1 -17.08 -68.87 -91.16
C MET A 1 -18.05 -68.74 -89.98
N GLU A 2 -17.77 -69.31 -88.79
CA GLU A 2 -18.79 -69.31 -87.72
C GLU A 2 -18.30 -69.43 -86.26
N THR A 3 -17.00 -69.41 -85.98
CA THR A 3 -16.48 -69.54 -84.59
C THR A 3 -16.02 -68.22 -83.93
N ARG A 4 -16.14 -67.07 -84.60
CA ARG A 4 -15.76 -65.75 -84.03
C ARG A 4 -16.89 -65.01 -83.28
N LYS A 5 -18.13 -65.53 -83.28
CA LYS A 5 -19.29 -64.84 -82.66
C LYS A 5 -19.50 -65.15 -81.16
N GLN A 6 -19.05 -66.28 -80.64
CA GLN A 6 -19.30 -66.64 -79.22
C GLN A 6 -18.34 -65.98 -78.21
N GLN A 7 -17.09 -65.68 -78.57
CA GLN A 7 -16.16 -64.99 -77.66
C GLN A 7 -16.49 -63.50 -77.42
N LYS A 8 -17.27 -62.87 -78.31
CA LYS A 8 -17.63 -61.43 -78.19
C LYS A 8 -18.80 -61.19 -77.22
N ASN A 9 -19.69 -62.16 -77.02
CA ASN A 9 -20.82 -62.02 -76.09
C ASN A 9 -20.43 -62.22 -74.63
N SER A 10 -19.53 -63.17 -74.31
CA SER A 10 -19.04 -63.37 -72.92
C SER A 10 -18.32 -62.14 -72.35
N LYS A 11 -17.53 -61.44 -73.17
CA LYS A 11 -16.86 -60.20 -72.74
C LYS A 11 -17.84 -59.04 -72.53
N LYS A 12 -18.89 -58.92 -73.35
CA LYS A 12 -19.93 -57.88 -73.18
C LYS A 12 -20.73 -58.08 -71.89
N THR A 13 -21.16 -59.29 -71.56
CA THR A 13 -21.92 -59.55 -70.33
C THR A 13 -21.06 -59.33 -69.07
N SER A 14 -19.78 -59.73 -69.12
CA SER A 14 -18.84 -59.49 -68.01
C SER A 14 -18.54 -57.99 -67.81
N ILE A 15 -18.39 -57.22 -68.90
CA ILE A 15 -18.18 -55.77 -68.84
C ILE A 15 -19.43 -55.08 -68.27
N VAL A 16 -20.64 -55.48 -68.66
CA VAL A 16 -21.89 -54.90 -68.13
C VAL A 16 -22.04 -55.18 -66.64
N ILE A 17 -21.80 -56.42 -66.19
CA ILE A 17 -21.87 -56.78 -64.76
C ILE A 17 -20.82 -56.02 -63.94
N ILE A 18 -19.57 -55.93 -64.42
CA ILE A 18 -18.51 -55.16 -63.76
C ILE A 18 -18.86 -53.67 -63.71
N SER A 19 -19.43 -53.11 -64.78
CA SER A 19 -19.87 -51.71 -64.84
C SER A 19 -21.02 -51.43 -63.87
N SER A 20 -21.98 -52.36 -63.74
CA SER A 20 -23.10 -52.26 -62.79
C SER A 20 -22.62 -52.35 -61.34
N VAL A 21 -21.66 -53.24 -61.04
CA VAL A 21 -21.06 -53.34 -59.69
C VAL A 21 -20.26 -52.09 -59.34
N ILE A 22 -19.46 -51.55 -60.28
CA ILE A 22 -18.73 -50.29 -60.09
C ILE A 22 -19.70 -49.12 -59.84
N LEU A 23 -20.82 -49.05 -60.59
CA LEU A 23 -21.84 -48.02 -60.39
C LEU A 23 -22.49 -48.12 -59.01
N ILE A 24 -22.82 -49.33 -58.54
CA ILE A 24 -23.37 -49.56 -57.19
C ILE A 24 -22.35 -49.16 -56.12
N VAL A 25 -21.07 -49.52 -56.28
CA VAL A 25 -20.01 -49.12 -55.34
C VAL A 25 -19.80 -47.61 -55.33
N LEU A 26 -19.91 -46.91 -56.48
CA LEU A 26 -19.83 -45.45 -56.55
C LEU A 26 -21.05 -44.75 -55.95
N VAL A 27 -22.25 -45.30 -56.12
CA VAL A 27 -23.48 -44.76 -55.51
C VAL A 27 -23.49 -44.98 -54.01
N VAL A 28 -23.14 -46.19 -53.55
CA VAL A 28 -23.03 -46.51 -52.11
C VAL A 28 -21.88 -45.74 -51.48
N GLY A 29 -20.72 -45.66 -52.14
CA GLY A 29 -19.57 -44.89 -51.69
C GLY A 29 -19.83 -43.38 -51.69
N GLY A 30 -20.56 -42.86 -52.68
CA GLY A 30 -21.00 -41.47 -52.77
C GLY A 30 -22.03 -41.13 -51.70
N TYR A 31 -23.02 -42.00 -51.46
CA TYR A 31 -23.98 -41.88 -50.36
C TYR A 31 -23.28 -41.93 -49.00
N TYR A 32 -22.35 -42.87 -48.80
CA TYR A 32 -21.58 -42.97 -47.57
C TYR A 32 -20.68 -41.74 -47.34
N SER A 33 -20.04 -41.23 -48.40
CA SER A 33 -19.22 -40.01 -48.33
C SER A 33 -20.07 -38.77 -48.05
N TYR A 34 -21.25 -38.66 -48.67
CA TYR A 34 -22.21 -37.59 -48.42
C TYR A 34 -22.77 -37.65 -47.00
N ALA A 35 -23.16 -38.83 -46.52
CA ALA A 35 -23.65 -39.03 -45.15
C ALA A 35 -22.58 -38.67 -44.11
N LYS A 36 -21.32 -39.06 -44.34
CA LYS A 36 -20.18 -38.71 -43.48
C LYS A 36 -19.85 -37.20 -43.53
N TRP A 37 -19.99 -36.58 -44.69
CA TRP A 37 -19.84 -35.13 -44.85
C TRP A 37 -20.95 -34.36 -44.14
N GLN A 38 -22.20 -34.79 -44.28
CA GLN A 38 -23.37 -34.21 -43.61
C GLN A 38 -23.25 -34.35 -42.10
N GLU A 39 -22.88 -35.52 -41.60
CA GLU A 39 -22.58 -35.77 -40.18
C GLU A 39 -21.46 -34.84 -39.65
N GLY A 40 -20.44 -34.59 -40.47
CA GLY A 40 -19.39 -33.61 -40.17
C GLY A 40 -19.90 -32.17 -40.09
N GLN A 41 -20.89 -31.79 -40.91
CA GLN A 41 -21.53 -30.47 -40.85
C GLN A 41 -22.43 -30.32 -39.64
N GLU A 42 -23.25 -31.32 -39.35
CA GLU A 42 -24.12 -31.32 -38.16
C GLU A 42 -23.29 -31.23 -36.86
N LEU A 43 -22.14 -31.92 -36.81
CA LEU A 43 -21.22 -31.79 -35.68
C LEU A 43 -20.62 -30.38 -35.57
N LYS A 44 -20.34 -29.71 -36.70
CA LYS A 44 -19.86 -28.31 -36.71
C LYS A 44 -20.94 -27.35 -36.22
N ASP A 45 -22.18 -27.53 -36.65
CA ASP A 45 -23.31 -26.70 -36.22
C ASP A 45 -23.63 -26.91 -34.74
N ALA A 46 -23.59 -28.15 -34.25
CA ALA A 46 -23.69 -28.45 -32.83
C ALA A 46 -22.57 -27.77 -32.02
N LYS A 47 -21.31 -27.81 -32.51
CA LYS A 47 -20.19 -27.06 -31.90
C LYS A 47 -20.40 -25.55 -31.92
N LYS A 48 -21.02 -25.01 -32.98
CA LYS A 48 -21.34 -23.59 -33.08
C LYS A 48 -22.38 -23.18 -32.02
N THR A 49 -23.44 -23.97 -31.84
CA THR A 49 -24.43 -23.75 -30.77
C THR A 49 -23.79 -23.81 -29.38
N ALA A 50 -22.94 -24.82 -29.12
CA ALA A 50 -22.21 -24.92 -27.86
C ALA A 50 -21.32 -23.69 -27.59
N THR A 51 -20.58 -23.25 -28.62
CA THR A 51 -19.69 -22.08 -28.53
C THR A 51 -20.48 -20.79 -28.29
N ALA A 52 -21.63 -20.62 -28.94
CA ALA A 52 -22.50 -19.46 -28.73
C ALA A 52 -23.01 -19.41 -27.29
N PHE A 53 -23.50 -20.53 -26.75
CA PHE A 53 -23.97 -20.62 -25.38
C PHE A 53 -22.86 -20.28 -24.36
N LEU A 54 -21.67 -20.87 -24.51
CA LEU A 54 -20.53 -20.60 -23.63
C LEU A 54 -20.05 -19.14 -23.74
N LYS A 55 -20.16 -18.54 -24.93
CA LYS A 55 -19.84 -17.12 -25.14
C LYS A 55 -20.82 -16.21 -24.40
N HIS A 56 -22.12 -16.49 -24.47
CA HIS A 56 -23.13 -15.72 -23.72
C HIS A 56 -22.93 -15.87 -22.21
N LEU A 57 -22.62 -17.08 -21.71
CA LEU A 57 -22.25 -17.28 -20.30
C LEU A 57 -21.00 -16.49 -19.90
N SER A 58 -19.92 -16.59 -20.69
CA SER A 58 -18.65 -15.91 -20.42
C SER A 58 -18.80 -14.38 -20.35
N LYS A 59 -19.69 -13.83 -21.17
CA LYS A 59 -20.02 -12.40 -21.20
C LYS A 59 -21.17 -12.00 -20.27
N GLN A 60 -21.78 -12.95 -19.57
CA GLN A 60 -22.98 -12.74 -18.75
C GLN A 60 -24.17 -12.14 -19.52
N GLU A 61 -24.27 -12.42 -20.83
CA GLU A 61 -25.41 -12.05 -21.68
C GLU A 61 -26.56 -13.06 -21.46
N PHE A 62 -27.06 -13.13 -20.22
CA PHE A 62 -28.02 -14.16 -19.80
C PHE A 62 -29.36 -14.09 -20.53
N ASP A 63 -29.76 -12.90 -20.96
CA ASP A 63 -30.95 -12.62 -21.78
C ASP A 63 -30.92 -13.34 -23.14
N LYS A 64 -29.74 -13.63 -23.66
CA LYS A 64 -29.53 -14.31 -24.94
C LYS A 64 -29.41 -15.83 -24.83
N LEU A 65 -29.21 -16.37 -23.62
CA LEU A 65 -29.10 -17.82 -23.44
C LEU A 65 -30.25 -18.60 -24.09
N PRO A 66 -31.54 -18.21 -23.96
CA PRO A 66 -32.65 -18.93 -24.57
C PRO A 66 -32.56 -19.10 -26.10
N GLU A 67 -31.79 -18.27 -26.80
CA GLU A 67 -31.55 -18.41 -28.25
C GLU A 67 -30.89 -19.74 -28.61
N ASN A 68 -30.10 -20.32 -27.71
CA ASN A 68 -29.41 -21.60 -27.91
C ASN A 68 -30.09 -22.78 -27.21
N LEU A 69 -31.12 -22.54 -26.38
CA LEU A 69 -31.81 -23.57 -25.61
C LEU A 69 -33.04 -24.10 -26.33
N ASP A 70 -33.39 -25.36 -26.01
CA ASP A 70 -34.65 -25.99 -26.40
C ASP A 70 -35.76 -25.60 -25.43
N GLU A 71 -36.81 -24.97 -25.95
CA GLU A 71 -37.95 -24.51 -25.16
C GLU A 71 -38.73 -25.62 -24.48
N ALA A 72 -38.84 -26.79 -25.12
CA ALA A 72 -39.49 -27.94 -24.50
C ALA A 72 -38.72 -28.45 -23.28
N SER A 73 -37.38 -28.38 -23.33
CA SER A 73 -36.52 -28.90 -22.26
C SER A 73 -36.66 -28.11 -20.96
N PHE A 74 -36.65 -26.77 -21.00
CA PHE A 74 -36.83 -25.97 -19.78
C PHE A 74 -38.29 -25.97 -19.29
N LYS A 75 -39.29 -26.04 -20.18
CA LYS A 75 -40.70 -26.25 -19.80
C LYS A 75 -40.93 -27.57 -19.05
N THR A 76 -40.28 -28.65 -19.48
CA THR A 76 -40.34 -29.95 -18.80
C THR A 76 -39.75 -29.89 -17.39
N ASN A 77 -38.81 -28.97 -17.16
CA ASN A 77 -38.22 -28.72 -15.83
C ASN A 77 -39.03 -27.73 -14.98
N GLY A 78 -40.20 -27.27 -15.45
CA GLY A 78 -41.04 -26.30 -14.73
C GLY A 78 -40.65 -24.83 -14.92
N TYR A 79 -39.87 -24.52 -15.97
CA TYR A 79 -39.41 -23.17 -16.26
C TYR A 79 -39.98 -22.64 -17.58
N ASP A 80 -40.08 -21.33 -17.68
CA ASP A 80 -40.30 -20.61 -18.94
C ASP A 80 -39.05 -19.81 -19.33
N LYS A 81 -39.12 -19.12 -20.47
CA LYS A 81 -38.00 -18.34 -20.98
C LYS A 81 -37.53 -17.27 -19.98
N GLN A 82 -38.46 -16.62 -19.28
CA GLN A 82 -38.16 -15.51 -18.39
C GLN A 82 -37.49 -16.02 -17.11
N SER A 83 -38.07 -17.02 -16.46
CA SER A 83 -37.54 -17.63 -15.23
C SER A 83 -36.17 -18.29 -15.41
N VAL A 84 -35.84 -18.81 -16.60
CA VAL A 84 -34.46 -19.26 -16.92
C VAL A 84 -33.50 -18.07 -16.84
N VAL A 85 -33.82 -16.96 -17.52
CA VAL A 85 -32.97 -15.76 -17.55
C VAL A 85 -32.82 -15.19 -16.14
N GLU A 86 -33.92 -15.04 -15.41
CA GLU A 86 -33.95 -14.54 -14.04
C GLU A 86 -33.09 -15.40 -13.11
N LYS A 87 -33.07 -16.74 -13.26
CA LYS A 87 -32.20 -17.60 -12.44
C LYS A 87 -30.73 -17.25 -12.60
N TYR A 88 -30.23 -17.11 -13.83
CA TYR A 88 -28.83 -16.73 -14.04
C TYR A 88 -28.54 -15.31 -13.54
N GLN A 89 -29.44 -14.35 -13.83
CA GLN A 89 -29.32 -12.95 -13.40
C GLN A 89 -29.40 -12.75 -11.88
N ASN A 90 -30.08 -13.63 -11.16
CA ASN A 90 -30.13 -13.58 -9.70
C ASN A 90 -28.93 -14.30 -9.07
N ILE A 91 -28.50 -15.45 -9.62
CA ILE A 91 -27.46 -16.29 -9.01
C ILE A 91 -26.06 -15.74 -9.25
N PHE A 92 -25.69 -15.47 -10.51
CA PHE A 92 -24.30 -15.14 -10.83
C PHE A 92 -23.86 -13.79 -10.23
N PRO A 93 -24.65 -12.71 -10.35
CA PRO A 93 -24.33 -11.45 -9.66
C PRO A 93 -24.33 -11.57 -8.13
N SER A 94 -25.24 -12.35 -7.52
CA SER A 94 -25.32 -12.44 -6.05
C SER A 94 -24.12 -13.14 -5.41
N ILE A 95 -23.41 -14.00 -6.16
CA ILE A 95 -22.17 -14.63 -5.71
C ILE A 95 -20.91 -13.86 -6.14
N GLY A 96 -21.08 -12.69 -6.76
CA GLY A 96 -19.99 -11.91 -7.36
C GLY A 96 -19.24 -12.66 -8.46
N ALA A 97 -19.96 -13.43 -9.29
CA ALA A 97 -19.34 -14.23 -10.34
C ALA A 97 -18.71 -13.33 -11.42
N GLU A 98 -17.41 -13.48 -11.63
CA GLU A 98 -16.65 -12.76 -12.66
C GLU A 98 -15.73 -13.72 -13.43
N GLY A 99 -15.31 -13.29 -14.63
CA GLY A 99 -14.29 -14.01 -15.40
C GLY A 99 -14.64 -15.45 -15.79
N ILE A 100 -15.92 -15.74 -16.04
CA ILE A 100 -16.39 -17.10 -16.39
C ILE A 100 -15.69 -17.58 -17.67
N LYS A 101 -14.91 -18.65 -17.53
CA LYS A 101 -14.13 -19.26 -18.60
C LYS A 101 -14.54 -20.72 -18.77
N SER A 102 -14.76 -21.13 -20.02
CA SER A 102 -14.98 -22.52 -20.37
C SER A 102 -13.69 -23.21 -20.79
N ASN A 103 -13.44 -24.41 -20.29
CA ASN A 103 -12.34 -25.28 -20.70
C ASN A 103 -12.86 -26.71 -20.95
N LYS A 104 -12.00 -27.57 -21.54
CA LYS A 104 -12.33 -28.97 -21.89
C LYS A 104 -13.66 -29.14 -22.64
N VAL A 105 -13.97 -28.21 -23.54
CA VAL A 105 -15.19 -28.21 -24.34
C VAL A 105 -15.15 -29.36 -25.35
N SER A 106 -16.12 -30.26 -25.28
CA SER A 106 -16.25 -31.39 -26.19
C SER A 106 -17.69 -31.54 -26.66
N VAL A 107 -17.85 -31.68 -27.97
CA VAL A 107 -19.12 -32.05 -28.61
C VAL A 107 -18.84 -33.29 -29.46
N SER A 108 -19.58 -34.36 -29.20
CA SER A 108 -19.47 -35.63 -29.92
C SER A 108 -20.86 -36.14 -30.28
N LYS A 109 -20.99 -36.79 -31.44
CA LYS A 109 -22.26 -37.40 -31.81
C LYS A 109 -22.55 -38.58 -30.88
N LYS A 110 -23.76 -38.63 -30.33
CA LYS A 110 -24.20 -39.72 -29.45
C LYS A 110 -25.07 -40.70 -30.24
N GLU A 111 -26.13 -40.18 -30.83
CA GLU A 111 -27.14 -40.91 -31.60
C GLU A 111 -27.59 -40.03 -32.79
N LYS A 112 -28.52 -40.51 -33.62
CA LYS A 112 -29.08 -39.70 -34.70
C LYS A 112 -29.71 -38.42 -34.12
N ASP A 113 -29.37 -37.27 -34.68
CA ASP A 113 -29.86 -35.94 -34.27
C ASP A 113 -29.53 -35.52 -32.82
N VAL A 114 -28.71 -36.29 -32.09
CA VAL A 114 -28.36 -36.05 -30.68
C VAL A 114 -26.85 -36.05 -30.48
N PHE A 115 -26.33 -34.96 -29.93
CA PHE A 115 -24.92 -34.73 -29.68
C PHE A 115 -24.67 -34.57 -28.19
N MET A 116 -23.70 -35.29 -27.65
CA MET A 116 -23.23 -35.10 -26.27
C MET A 116 -22.40 -33.83 -26.19
N PHE A 117 -22.73 -32.95 -25.24
CA PHE A 117 -22.01 -31.72 -24.96
C PHE A 117 -21.50 -31.72 -23.52
N THR A 118 -20.17 -31.67 -23.36
CA THR A 118 -19.51 -31.60 -22.05
C THR A 118 -18.51 -30.45 -22.02
N TYR A 119 -18.39 -29.81 -20.88
CA TYR A 119 -17.44 -28.72 -20.68
C TYR A 119 -17.16 -28.53 -19.19
N GLN A 120 -16.10 -27.82 -18.87
CA GLN A 120 -15.81 -27.36 -17.53
C GLN A 120 -15.86 -25.84 -17.47
N LEU A 121 -16.40 -25.28 -16.38
CA LEU A 121 -16.31 -23.84 -16.10
C LEU A 121 -15.36 -23.57 -14.94
N SER A 122 -14.73 -22.41 -15.02
CA SER A 122 -14.03 -21.76 -13.93
C SER A 122 -14.46 -20.29 -13.88
N MET A 123 -14.61 -19.73 -12.68
CA MET A 123 -14.96 -18.33 -12.46
C MET A 123 -14.37 -17.86 -11.12
N THR A 124 -14.36 -16.56 -10.88
CA THR A 124 -14.10 -15.98 -9.55
C THR A 124 -15.45 -15.65 -8.92
N THR A 125 -15.63 -15.96 -7.63
CA THR A 125 -16.76 -15.52 -6.81
C THR A 125 -16.24 -14.54 -5.75
N SER A 126 -17.13 -13.95 -4.93
CA SER A 126 -16.67 -13.15 -3.78
C SER A 126 -15.91 -13.95 -2.73
N LEU A 127 -15.87 -15.30 -2.83
CA LEU A 127 -15.07 -16.20 -2.01
C LEU A 127 -13.80 -16.70 -2.72
N GLY A 128 -13.44 -16.12 -3.87
CA GLY A 128 -12.27 -16.50 -4.66
C GLY A 128 -12.58 -17.47 -5.81
N GLU A 129 -11.55 -18.13 -6.34
CA GLU A 129 -11.69 -18.95 -7.55
C GLU A 129 -12.52 -20.22 -7.34
N LEU A 130 -13.56 -20.40 -8.16
CA LEU A 130 -14.36 -21.61 -8.29
C LEU A 130 -13.99 -22.32 -9.59
N LYS A 131 -13.34 -23.49 -9.50
CA LYS A 131 -12.74 -24.20 -10.64
C LYS A 131 -13.33 -25.60 -10.85
N ASN A 132 -13.13 -26.13 -12.06
CA ASN A 132 -13.41 -27.52 -12.43
C ASN A 132 -14.89 -27.95 -12.33
N LEU A 133 -15.82 -27.00 -12.38
CA LEU A 133 -17.25 -27.28 -12.42
C LEU A 133 -17.58 -28.04 -13.71
N SER A 134 -17.95 -29.31 -13.61
CA SER A 134 -18.11 -30.21 -14.75
C SER A 134 -19.56 -30.32 -15.19
N TYR A 135 -19.83 -29.95 -16.44
CA TYR A 135 -21.17 -29.91 -17.02
C TYR A 135 -21.33 -30.95 -18.13
N LYS A 136 -22.55 -31.46 -18.24
CA LYS A 136 -22.95 -32.43 -19.28
C LYS A 136 -24.40 -32.23 -19.66
N THR A 137 -24.66 -32.14 -20.95
CA THR A 137 -26.00 -32.14 -21.53
C THR A 137 -25.97 -32.69 -22.96
N THR A 138 -27.09 -32.63 -23.66
CA THR A 138 -27.21 -32.97 -25.07
C THR A 138 -27.65 -31.77 -25.90
N ILE A 139 -27.24 -31.75 -27.15
CA ILE A 139 -27.72 -30.85 -28.19
C ILE A 139 -28.57 -31.69 -29.14
N LYS A 140 -29.80 -31.25 -29.40
CA LYS A 140 -30.71 -31.90 -30.34
C LYS A 140 -30.85 -31.06 -31.60
N LYS A 141 -30.88 -31.73 -32.75
CA LYS A 141 -31.27 -31.13 -34.03
C LYS A 141 -32.80 -31.16 -34.15
N MET A 142 -33.42 -30.01 -34.35
CA MET A 142 -34.87 -29.82 -34.49
C MET A 142 -35.11 -28.78 -35.60
N ASP A 143 -35.83 -29.15 -36.66
CA ASP A 143 -36.10 -28.28 -37.82
C ASP A 143 -34.85 -27.57 -38.36
N ASP A 144 -33.77 -28.34 -38.57
CA ASP A 144 -32.44 -27.87 -38.99
C ASP A 144 -31.75 -26.86 -38.04
N LYS A 145 -32.27 -26.70 -36.82
CA LYS A 145 -31.64 -25.90 -35.74
C LYS A 145 -31.11 -26.81 -34.65
N PHE A 146 -29.96 -26.45 -34.09
CA PHE A 146 -29.34 -27.18 -32.98
C PHE A 146 -29.61 -26.44 -31.68
N LYS A 147 -30.25 -27.12 -30.72
CA LYS A 147 -30.64 -26.56 -29.42
C LYS A 147 -30.14 -27.41 -28.26
N ILE A 148 -29.61 -26.75 -27.24
CA ILE A 148 -29.14 -27.37 -26.01
C ILE A 148 -30.34 -27.75 -25.16
N GLN A 149 -30.35 -28.99 -24.66
CA GLN A 149 -31.32 -29.43 -23.65
C GLN A 149 -30.96 -28.77 -22.32
N TRP A 150 -31.78 -27.84 -21.87
CA TRP A 150 -31.54 -27.13 -20.62
C TRP A 150 -32.18 -27.85 -19.44
N ALA A 151 -31.45 -27.88 -18.34
CA ALA A 151 -31.94 -28.24 -17.02
C ALA A 151 -31.17 -27.40 -15.97
N PRO A 152 -31.66 -27.30 -14.72
CA PRO A 152 -31.00 -26.49 -13.68
C PRO A 152 -29.52 -26.85 -13.45
N ASN A 153 -29.11 -28.08 -13.74
CA ASN A 153 -27.71 -28.52 -13.65
C ASN A 153 -26.74 -27.78 -14.61
N LEU A 154 -27.25 -26.98 -15.55
CA LEU A 154 -26.46 -26.07 -16.39
C LEU A 154 -26.20 -24.71 -15.73
N ILE A 155 -26.76 -24.45 -14.55
CA ILE A 155 -26.38 -23.34 -13.68
C ILE A 155 -25.18 -23.78 -12.85
N PHE A 156 -25.41 -24.74 -11.94
CA PHE A 156 -24.35 -25.46 -11.24
C PHE A 156 -24.55 -26.97 -11.34
N PRO A 157 -23.46 -27.76 -11.45
CA PRO A 157 -23.56 -29.22 -11.46
C PRO A 157 -24.29 -29.72 -10.20
N GLY A 158 -25.24 -30.63 -10.37
CA GLY A 158 -26.01 -31.20 -9.26
C GLY A 158 -27.33 -30.49 -8.94
N MET A 159 -27.61 -29.31 -9.52
CA MET A 159 -28.92 -28.66 -9.39
C MET A 159 -30.02 -29.41 -10.15
N SER A 160 -31.22 -29.43 -9.58
CA SER A 160 -32.41 -30.10 -10.13
C SER A 160 -33.69 -29.39 -9.68
N GLY A 161 -34.81 -29.58 -10.40
CA GLY A 161 -36.11 -29.04 -10.00
C GLY A 161 -36.04 -27.56 -9.64
N ASN A 162 -36.55 -27.19 -8.46
CA ASN A 162 -36.53 -25.83 -7.93
C ASN A 162 -35.43 -25.57 -6.89
N ASP A 163 -34.33 -26.34 -6.94
CA ASP A 163 -33.17 -26.08 -6.08
C ASP A 163 -32.74 -24.60 -6.17
N LYS A 164 -32.32 -24.06 -5.04
CA LYS A 164 -31.82 -22.69 -4.88
C LYS A 164 -30.31 -22.71 -4.63
N VAL A 165 -29.72 -21.53 -4.73
CA VAL A 165 -28.33 -21.29 -4.33
C VAL A 165 -28.37 -20.49 -3.04
N SER A 166 -27.71 -20.99 -2.00
CA SER A 166 -27.46 -20.26 -0.77
C SER A 166 -26.02 -19.78 -0.78
N PHE A 167 -25.83 -18.47 -0.67
CA PHE A 167 -24.53 -17.83 -0.60
C PHE A 167 -24.43 -17.06 0.70
N GLN A 168 -23.44 -17.40 1.52
CA GLN A 168 -23.18 -16.76 2.80
C GLN A 168 -21.73 -16.28 2.79
N THR A 169 -21.51 -15.06 3.27
CA THR A 169 -20.19 -14.48 3.40
C THR A 169 -19.95 -14.08 4.85
N GLU A 170 -18.74 -14.33 5.31
CA GLU A 170 -18.24 -13.97 6.63
C GLU A 170 -17.02 -13.08 6.44
N LYS A 171 -17.20 -11.77 6.57
CA LYS A 171 -16.10 -10.82 6.39
C LYS A 171 -15.03 -11.01 7.46
N ALA A 172 -13.78 -11.03 7.04
CA ALA A 172 -12.64 -10.95 7.94
C ALA A 172 -12.63 -9.60 8.64
N VAL A 173 -12.32 -9.61 9.94
CA VAL A 173 -12.03 -8.41 10.71
C VAL A 173 -10.59 -8.03 10.40
N ARG A 174 -10.37 -6.79 9.96
CA ARG A 174 -9.03 -6.29 9.69
C ARG A 174 -8.21 -6.29 10.99
N GLY A 175 -6.99 -6.80 10.97
CA GLY A 175 -6.06 -6.77 12.10
C GLY A 175 -5.71 -5.35 12.53
N GLU A 176 -5.37 -5.16 13.79
CA GLU A 176 -5.01 -3.85 14.35
C GLU A 176 -3.50 -3.61 14.29
N ILE A 177 -3.11 -2.35 14.14
CA ILE A 177 -1.73 -1.90 14.34
C ILE A 177 -1.67 -1.26 15.72
N VAL A 178 -0.78 -1.77 16.56
CA VAL A 178 -0.57 -1.26 17.92
C VAL A 178 0.89 -0.85 18.15
N ASP A 179 1.08 0.00 19.14
CA ASP A 179 2.38 0.45 19.60
C ASP A 179 3.08 -0.62 20.45
N ARG A 180 4.29 -0.32 20.93
CA ARG A 180 5.12 -1.23 21.73
C ARG A 180 4.45 -1.71 23.03
N ASN A 181 3.55 -0.90 23.59
CA ASN A 181 2.82 -1.16 24.83
C ASN A 181 1.43 -1.78 24.57
N GLY A 182 1.06 -1.99 23.30
CA GLY A 182 -0.23 -2.53 22.90
C GLY A 182 -1.34 -1.49 22.73
N GLU A 183 -1.02 -0.20 22.78
CA GLU A 183 -1.97 0.88 22.53
C GLU A 183 -2.26 1.02 21.03
N GLY A 184 -3.51 1.35 20.69
CA GLY A 184 -3.96 1.46 19.30
C GLY A 184 -3.30 2.58 18.50
N LEU A 185 -2.78 2.24 17.31
CA LEU A 185 -2.31 3.16 16.27
C LEU A 185 -3.23 3.15 15.03
N ALA A 186 -3.76 1.97 14.69
CA ALA A 186 -4.88 1.79 13.77
C ALA A 186 -5.75 0.63 14.27
N VAL A 187 -6.98 0.94 14.70
CA VAL A 187 -7.85 0.02 15.45
C VAL A 187 -9.23 -0.07 14.82
N ASN A 188 -10.01 -1.08 15.19
CA ASN A 188 -11.41 -1.15 14.82
C ASN A 188 -12.25 -0.69 16.01
N GLN A 189 -12.79 0.52 15.94
CA GLN A 189 -13.48 1.15 17.06
C GLN A 189 -14.94 1.45 16.71
N ALA A 190 -15.83 1.17 17.66
CA ALA A 190 -17.24 1.48 17.56
C ALA A 190 -17.49 2.97 17.79
N PHE A 191 -18.24 3.59 16.88
CA PHE A 191 -18.71 4.97 16.98
C PHE A 191 -20.18 5.06 16.60
N ASP A 192 -20.82 6.16 17.00
CA ASP A 192 -22.19 6.47 16.60
C ASP A 192 -22.22 6.92 15.13
N GLU A 193 -22.83 6.13 14.28
CA GLU A 193 -23.20 6.52 12.92
C GLU A 193 -24.56 7.22 12.99
N VAL A 194 -24.57 8.53 12.74
CA VAL A 194 -25.80 9.33 12.67
C VAL A 194 -26.36 9.30 11.26
N GLY A 195 -27.66 9.04 11.19
CA GLY A 195 -28.37 8.93 9.94
C GLY A 195 -29.80 9.44 10.03
N ILE A 196 -30.49 9.41 8.90
CA ILE A 196 -31.87 9.89 8.76
C ILE A 196 -32.74 8.74 8.26
N VAL A 197 -33.93 8.59 8.85
CA VAL A 197 -34.99 7.71 8.38
C VAL A 197 -36.03 8.56 7.64
N PRO A 198 -36.09 8.53 6.29
CA PRO A 198 -36.87 9.50 5.51
C PRO A 198 -38.34 9.61 5.91
N GLY A 199 -38.99 8.49 6.19
CA GLY A 199 -40.40 8.41 6.60
C GLY A 199 -40.68 8.97 8.00
N LYS A 200 -39.65 9.26 8.79
CA LYS A 200 -39.76 9.91 10.10
C LYS A 200 -39.48 11.42 10.07
N LEU A 201 -39.20 12.00 8.89
CA LEU A 201 -38.95 13.44 8.73
C LEU A 201 -40.23 14.29 8.75
N GLY A 202 -41.41 13.68 8.65
CA GLY A 202 -42.70 14.37 8.61
C GLY A 202 -43.11 14.82 7.20
N SER A 203 -44.03 15.78 7.15
CA SER A 203 -44.51 16.40 5.90
C SER A 203 -43.40 17.16 5.15
N GLU A 204 -43.61 17.52 3.89
CA GLU A 204 -42.58 18.24 3.11
C GLU A 204 -42.12 19.56 3.76
N ALA A 205 -43.01 20.29 4.43
CA ALA A 205 -42.63 21.51 5.16
C ALA A 205 -41.79 21.20 6.42
N GLU A 206 -42.16 20.15 7.17
CA GLU A 206 -41.42 19.71 8.36
C GLU A 206 -40.07 19.10 7.99
N LYS A 207 -40.00 18.39 6.86
CA LYS A 207 -38.79 17.74 6.34
C LYS A 207 -37.67 18.74 6.09
N VAL A 208 -37.97 19.87 5.44
CA VAL A 208 -36.97 20.93 5.21
C VAL A 208 -36.43 21.46 6.53
N GLN A 209 -37.30 21.72 7.51
CA GLN A 209 -36.90 22.21 8.82
C GLN A 209 -36.10 21.16 9.61
N ASN A 210 -36.50 19.90 9.59
CA ASN A 210 -35.81 18.81 10.28
C ASN A 210 -34.43 18.51 9.67
N ILE A 211 -34.28 18.59 8.34
CA ILE A 211 -32.98 18.49 7.67
C ILE A 211 -32.07 19.65 8.07
N LYS A 212 -32.60 20.87 8.17
CA LYS A 212 -31.84 22.04 8.63
C LYS A 212 -31.33 21.86 10.07
N VAL A 213 -32.19 21.40 10.98
CA VAL A 213 -31.80 21.10 12.38
C VAL A 213 -30.71 20.02 12.42
N PHE A 214 -30.85 18.95 11.62
CA PHE A 214 -29.80 17.92 11.51
C PHE A 214 -28.48 18.51 11.01
N SER A 215 -28.53 19.34 9.96
CA SER A 215 -27.37 20.02 9.38
C SER A 215 -26.64 20.87 10.41
N GLU A 216 -27.37 21.68 11.18
CA GLU A 216 -26.82 22.52 12.25
C GLU A 216 -26.20 21.70 13.38
N GLN A 217 -26.87 20.63 13.83
CA GLN A 217 -26.39 19.80 14.94
C GLN A 217 -25.12 19.01 14.58
N PHE A 218 -25.05 18.42 13.39
CA PHE A 218 -23.96 17.52 13.01
C PHE A 218 -22.92 18.16 12.07
N GLY A 219 -23.12 19.40 11.66
CA GLY A 219 -22.20 20.15 10.80
C GLY A 219 -22.04 19.53 9.41
N VAL A 220 -23.15 19.05 8.82
CA VAL A 220 -23.18 18.46 7.46
C VAL A 220 -24.08 19.32 6.59
N SER A 221 -23.63 19.70 5.40
CA SER A 221 -24.43 20.57 4.54
C SER A 221 -25.77 19.95 4.14
N GLU A 222 -26.84 20.76 4.11
CA GLU A 222 -28.15 20.32 3.61
C GLU A 222 -28.08 19.73 2.20
N LYS A 223 -27.17 20.24 1.36
CA LYS A 223 -26.93 19.71 0.01
C LYS A 223 -26.45 18.26 0.04
N GLU A 224 -25.46 17.95 0.88
CA GLU A 224 -24.94 16.60 1.04
C GLU A 224 -26.01 15.65 1.61
N ILE A 225 -26.78 16.11 2.60
CA ILE A 225 -27.87 15.32 3.18
C ILE A 225 -28.90 14.96 2.11
N ASN A 226 -29.37 15.94 1.34
CA ASN A 226 -30.34 15.70 0.27
C ASN A 226 -29.78 14.80 -0.84
N GLN A 227 -28.48 14.90 -1.15
CA GLN A 227 -27.83 13.99 -2.10
C GLN A 227 -27.83 12.54 -1.60
N LYS A 228 -27.55 12.30 -0.31
CA LYS A 228 -27.61 10.95 0.30
C LYS A 228 -29.04 10.41 0.35
N LEU A 229 -30.02 11.24 0.70
CA LEU A 229 -31.44 10.87 0.73
C LEU A 229 -32.02 10.57 -0.66
N GLY A 230 -31.42 11.12 -1.74
CA GLY A 230 -31.86 10.91 -3.12
C GLY A 230 -31.30 9.64 -3.79
N GLN A 231 -30.54 8.80 -3.09
CA GLN A 231 -29.97 7.58 -3.67
C GLN A 231 -31.05 6.52 -3.94
N SER A 232 -30.87 5.71 -4.99
CA SER A 232 -31.90 4.78 -5.49
C SER A 232 -32.29 3.66 -4.51
N TRP A 233 -31.43 3.32 -3.56
CA TRP A 233 -31.70 2.30 -2.54
C TRP A 233 -32.54 2.83 -1.37
N VAL A 234 -32.69 4.15 -1.24
CA VAL A 234 -33.35 4.79 -0.10
C VAL A 234 -34.85 4.52 -0.15
N GLN A 235 -35.37 3.96 0.95
CA GLN A 235 -36.79 3.69 1.18
C GLN A 235 -37.29 4.49 2.39
N PRO A 236 -38.62 4.69 2.56
CA PRO A 236 -39.16 5.48 3.67
C PRO A 236 -38.70 5.00 5.06
N ASP A 237 -38.51 3.70 5.26
CA ASP A 237 -38.09 3.08 6.52
C ASP A 237 -36.58 2.79 6.59
N SER A 238 -35.84 3.06 5.52
CA SER A 238 -34.39 2.83 5.49
C SER A 238 -33.64 3.81 6.40
N PHE A 239 -32.59 3.32 7.06
CA PHE A 239 -31.62 4.16 7.74
C PHE A 239 -30.59 4.66 6.73
N VAL A 240 -30.59 5.97 6.47
CA VAL A 240 -29.63 6.60 5.56
C VAL A 240 -28.45 7.14 6.36
N PRO A 241 -27.27 6.49 6.30
CA PRO A 241 -26.10 6.95 7.06
C PRO A 241 -25.61 8.28 6.50
N ILE A 242 -25.40 9.26 7.38
CA ILE A 242 -24.95 10.59 6.99
C ILE A 242 -23.53 10.85 7.46
N LYS A 243 -23.20 10.56 8.73
CA LYS A 243 -21.89 10.90 9.31
C LYS A 243 -21.53 9.97 10.46
N ILE A 244 -20.24 9.70 10.65
CA ILE A 244 -19.71 9.11 11.89
C ILE A 244 -19.45 10.23 12.91
N SER A 245 -20.01 10.09 14.11
CA SER A 245 -19.73 10.93 15.25
C SER A 245 -18.64 10.29 16.11
N TYR A 246 -17.49 10.96 16.21
CA TYR A 246 -16.41 10.54 17.10
C TYR A 246 -16.68 10.88 18.58
N GLU A 247 -17.70 11.70 18.83
CA GLU A 247 -18.20 12.04 20.16
C GLU A 247 -19.53 11.31 20.43
N PRO A 248 -19.81 10.88 21.67
CA PRO A 248 -21.07 10.23 22.01
C PRO A 248 -22.29 11.10 21.68
N VAL A 249 -23.27 10.53 20.98
CA VAL A 249 -24.50 11.25 20.60
C VAL A 249 -25.57 11.07 21.68
N THR A 250 -25.81 12.13 22.46
CA THR A 250 -26.77 12.09 23.57
C THR A 250 -28.23 12.31 23.15
N SER A 251 -28.45 12.93 21.99
CA SER A 251 -29.78 13.20 21.43
C SER A 251 -29.73 13.36 19.92
N VAL A 252 -30.85 13.05 19.26
CA VAL A 252 -31.01 13.18 17.80
C VAL A 252 -32.27 13.98 17.47
N PRO A 253 -32.28 14.78 16.40
CA PRO A 253 -33.45 15.53 15.98
C PRO A 253 -34.51 14.62 15.35
N THR A 254 -35.71 15.16 15.11
CA THR A 254 -36.81 14.42 14.46
C THR A 254 -36.37 13.86 13.11
N GLY A 255 -36.66 12.57 12.89
CA GLY A 255 -36.29 11.85 11.68
C GLY A 255 -34.87 11.30 11.68
N ALA A 256 -34.02 11.67 12.64
CA ALA A 256 -32.69 11.12 12.79
C ALA A 256 -32.67 9.88 13.70
N ALA A 257 -31.64 9.06 13.52
CA ALA A 257 -31.34 7.91 14.35
C ALA A 257 -29.82 7.72 14.46
N THR A 258 -29.40 6.95 15.44
CA THR A 258 -28.01 6.48 15.58
C THR A 258 -27.95 4.97 15.43
N LYS A 259 -26.82 4.50 14.93
CA LYS A 259 -26.45 3.09 14.92
C LYS A 259 -24.98 2.99 15.33
N GLU A 260 -24.67 2.07 16.22
CA GLU A 260 -23.27 1.76 16.53
C GLU A 260 -22.64 1.00 15.36
N THR A 261 -21.56 1.54 14.81
CA THR A 261 -20.82 0.94 13.69
C THR A 261 -19.33 0.92 14.03
N ALA A 262 -18.71 -0.27 13.93
CA ALA A 262 -17.27 -0.42 14.04
C ALA A 262 -16.59 0.06 12.75
N ILE A 263 -15.69 1.03 12.89
CA ILE A 263 -14.92 1.61 11.77
C ILE A 263 -13.43 1.52 12.04
N ARG A 264 -12.64 1.58 10.97
CA ARG A 264 -11.18 1.68 11.07
C ARG A 264 -10.81 3.08 11.58
N TYR A 265 -10.23 3.19 12.77
CA TYR A 265 -9.95 4.46 13.42
C TYR A 265 -8.45 4.62 13.73
N TYR A 266 -7.95 5.85 13.61
CA TYR A 266 -6.55 6.21 13.81
C TYR A 266 -6.45 7.18 14.99
N PRO A 267 -6.15 6.69 16.22
CA PRO A 267 -6.21 7.50 17.44
C PRO A 267 -5.26 8.70 17.47
N LEU A 268 -4.07 8.56 16.84
CA LEU A 268 -3.08 9.65 16.77
C LEU A 268 -3.36 10.67 15.66
N LYS A 269 -4.39 10.47 14.83
CA LYS A 269 -4.77 11.37 13.74
C LYS A 269 -3.54 11.77 12.90
N GLU A 270 -3.32 13.07 12.73
CA GLU A 270 -2.21 13.68 12.00
C GLU A 270 -0.81 13.27 12.52
N ALA A 271 -0.66 12.97 13.81
CA ALA A 271 0.65 12.74 14.41
C ALA A 271 1.37 11.48 13.90
N ALA A 272 0.65 10.54 13.29
CA ALA A 272 1.21 9.32 12.74
C ALA A 272 0.74 9.02 11.30
N ALA A 273 0.09 9.97 10.63
CA ALA A 273 -0.64 9.72 9.38
C ALA A 273 0.27 9.22 8.24
N GLN A 274 1.47 9.77 8.08
CA GLN A 274 2.39 9.33 7.02
C GLN A 274 3.03 7.98 7.32
N LEU A 275 3.19 7.62 8.60
CA LEU A 275 3.69 6.31 8.99
C LEU A 275 2.61 5.24 8.83
N ILE A 276 1.50 5.41 9.56
CA ILE A 276 0.43 4.42 9.63
C ILE A 276 -0.34 4.36 8.32
N GLY A 277 -0.61 5.53 7.73
CA GLY A 277 -1.41 5.66 6.53
C GLY A 277 -2.91 5.56 6.82
N TYR A 278 -3.67 5.20 5.79
CA TYR A 278 -5.10 5.03 5.88
C TYR A 278 -5.59 3.96 4.90
N THR A 279 -6.77 3.43 5.18
CA THR A 279 -7.51 2.51 4.31
C THR A 279 -8.48 3.24 3.40
N GLY A 280 -8.87 2.64 2.28
CA GLY A 280 -9.95 3.15 1.43
C GLY A 280 -10.59 2.05 0.61
N SER A 281 -11.69 2.38 -0.08
CA SER A 281 -12.36 1.44 -0.98
C SER A 281 -11.42 0.97 -2.09
N VAL A 282 -11.51 -0.32 -2.41
CA VAL A 282 -10.78 -0.93 -3.54
C VAL A 282 -11.18 -0.24 -4.84
N THR A 283 -10.19 0.13 -5.67
CA THR A 283 -10.42 0.67 -7.01
C THR A 283 -10.10 -0.37 -8.10
N ALA A 284 -10.42 -0.07 -9.36
CA ALA A 284 -10.10 -0.94 -10.48
C ALA A 284 -8.57 -1.16 -10.60
N GLU A 285 -7.77 -0.13 -10.33
CA GLU A 285 -6.30 -0.20 -10.34
C GLU A 285 -5.75 -1.11 -9.23
N ASP A 286 -6.42 -1.15 -8.07
CA ASP A 286 -6.05 -2.06 -7.00
C ASP A 286 -6.30 -3.52 -7.40
N ILE A 287 -7.45 -3.80 -8.02
CA ILE A 287 -7.81 -5.14 -8.52
C ILE A 287 -6.86 -5.58 -9.64
N GLU A 288 -6.45 -4.66 -10.52
CA GLU A 288 -5.46 -4.95 -11.57
C GLU A 288 -4.11 -5.39 -10.96
N LYS A 289 -3.67 -4.74 -9.89
CA LYS A 289 -2.44 -5.10 -9.17
C LYS A 289 -2.59 -6.38 -8.34
N ASN A 290 -3.76 -6.58 -7.73
CA ASN A 290 -4.06 -7.73 -6.90
C ASN A 290 -5.49 -8.25 -7.16
N PRO A 291 -5.67 -9.23 -8.07
CA PRO A 291 -6.97 -9.80 -8.43
C PRO A 291 -7.70 -10.54 -7.29
N GLU A 292 -7.05 -10.76 -6.14
CA GLU A 292 -7.68 -11.36 -4.96
C GLU A 292 -8.53 -10.36 -4.17
N LEU A 293 -8.45 -9.06 -4.48
CA LEU A 293 -9.22 -8.03 -3.78
C LEU A 293 -10.70 -8.06 -4.21
N SER A 294 -11.58 -7.97 -3.22
CA SER A 294 -13.01 -7.75 -3.46
C SER A 294 -13.26 -6.31 -3.94
N SER A 295 -14.03 -6.15 -5.01
CA SER A 295 -14.41 -4.83 -5.56
C SER A 295 -15.23 -3.96 -4.61
N THR A 296 -15.78 -4.56 -3.55
CA THR A 296 -16.50 -3.86 -2.46
C THR A 296 -15.71 -3.84 -1.16
N GLY A 297 -14.45 -4.27 -1.19
CA GLY A 297 -13.56 -4.36 -0.05
C GLY A 297 -12.90 -3.04 0.32
N ILE A 298 -12.17 -3.08 1.42
CA ILE A 298 -11.32 -2.01 1.92
C ILE A 298 -9.87 -2.48 1.87
N VAL A 299 -8.98 -1.61 1.39
CA VAL A 299 -7.55 -1.88 1.23
C VAL A 299 -6.74 -0.74 1.85
N GLY A 300 -5.55 -1.04 2.38
CA GLY A 300 -4.58 -0.02 2.77
C GLY A 300 -4.08 0.78 1.57
N LYS A 301 -4.22 2.11 1.61
CA LYS A 301 -3.89 2.99 0.48
C LYS A 301 -2.47 3.53 0.53
N VAL A 302 -1.97 3.82 1.72
CA VAL A 302 -0.61 4.35 1.97
C VAL A 302 -0.07 3.84 3.31
N GLY A 303 1.20 4.10 3.60
CA GLY A 303 1.82 3.81 4.88
C GLY A 303 1.88 2.32 5.23
N LEU A 304 1.89 2.02 6.53
CA LEU A 304 1.88 0.65 7.05
C LEU A 304 0.55 -0.08 6.76
N GLU A 305 -0.57 0.64 6.65
CA GLU A 305 -1.85 0.07 6.20
C GLU A 305 -1.71 -0.59 4.82
N GLN A 306 -1.04 0.08 3.87
CA GLN A 306 -0.78 -0.48 2.55
C GLN A 306 0.28 -1.57 2.59
N THR A 307 1.37 -1.32 3.31
CA THR A 307 2.53 -2.23 3.31
C THR A 307 2.18 -3.58 3.91
N TYR A 308 1.36 -3.60 4.96
CA TYR A 308 0.88 -4.80 5.63
C TYR A 308 -0.57 -5.16 5.26
N ASP A 309 -1.09 -4.67 4.14
CA ASP A 309 -2.50 -4.84 3.80
C ASP A 309 -2.91 -6.32 3.76
N LYS A 310 -2.02 -7.21 3.29
CA LYS A 310 -2.32 -8.63 3.18
C LYS A 310 -2.45 -9.29 4.56
N GLU A 311 -1.55 -8.98 5.48
CA GLU A 311 -1.54 -9.46 6.84
C GLU A 311 -2.73 -8.88 7.62
N LEU A 312 -3.01 -7.59 7.44
CA LEU A 312 -4.07 -6.88 8.12
C LEU A 312 -5.45 -7.24 7.58
N ARG A 313 -5.67 -7.46 6.29
CA ARG A 313 -7.03 -7.71 5.75
C ARG A 313 -7.57 -9.10 6.10
N GLY A 314 -6.69 -10.07 6.32
CA GLY A 314 -7.09 -11.47 6.51
C GLY A 314 -7.67 -12.09 5.24
N GLN A 315 -8.65 -12.99 5.41
CA GLN A 315 -9.34 -13.70 4.35
C GLN A 315 -10.82 -13.84 4.69
N ASP A 316 -11.68 -13.26 3.85
CA ASP A 316 -13.13 -13.45 3.95
C ASP A 316 -13.47 -14.94 3.81
N GLY A 317 -14.37 -15.41 4.67
CA GLY A 317 -14.91 -16.76 4.62
C GLY A 317 -16.33 -16.78 4.09
N GLY A 318 -16.90 -17.98 4.01
CA GLY A 318 -18.28 -18.18 3.58
C GLY A 318 -18.49 -19.49 2.88
N SER A 319 -19.73 -19.71 2.45
CA SER A 319 -20.11 -20.91 1.72
C SER A 319 -21.04 -20.61 0.54
N LEU A 320 -20.88 -21.41 -0.52
CA LEU A 320 -21.74 -21.45 -1.69
C LEU A 320 -22.34 -22.86 -1.78
N ASN A 321 -23.64 -22.97 -1.53
CA ASN A 321 -24.35 -24.23 -1.42
C ASN A 321 -25.51 -24.32 -2.42
N ILE A 322 -25.74 -25.52 -2.95
CA ILE A 322 -27.01 -25.89 -3.57
C ILE A 322 -27.93 -26.37 -2.46
N VAL A 323 -29.11 -25.77 -2.34
CA VAL A 323 -30.12 -26.13 -1.34
C VAL A 323 -31.44 -26.52 -2.00
N ASP A 324 -32.21 -27.39 -1.35
CA ASP A 324 -33.58 -27.72 -1.80
C ASP A 324 -34.58 -26.58 -1.51
N GLU A 325 -35.85 -26.79 -1.86
CA GLU A 325 -36.93 -25.81 -1.63
C GLU A 325 -37.13 -25.45 -0.15
N LYS A 326 -36.75 -26.35 0.77
CA LYS A 326 -36.86 -26.19 2.22
C LYS A 326 -35.60 -25.56 2.83
N GLY A 327 -34.55 -25.35 2.04
CA GLY A 327 -33.26 -24.80 2.48
C GLY A 327 -32.26 -25.86 2.97
N THR A 328 -32.54 -27.15 2.78
CA THR A 328 -31.60 -28.23 3.15
C THR A 328 -30.43 -28.26 2.16
N ILE A 329 -29.19 -28.28 2.67
CA ILE A 329 -27.99 -28.36 1.83
C ILE A 329 -27.93 -29.71 1.12
N LYS A 330 -27.84 -29.67 -0.22
CA LYS A 330 -27.65 -30.85 -1.09
C LYS A 330 -26.21 -31.03 -1.52
N SER A 331 -25.50 -29.93 -1.79
CA SER A 331 -24.10 -29.94 -2.23
C SER A 331 -23.43 -28.62 -1.87
N GLU A 332 -22.21 -28.72 -1.36
CA GLU A 332 -21.32 -27.58 -1.16
C GLU A 332 -20.46 -27.40 -2.40
N LEU A 333 -20.51 -26.22 -3.02
CA LEU A 333 -19.73 -25.88 -4.21
C LEU A 333 -18.42 -25.19 -3.84
N GLN A 334 -18.44 -24.40 -2.77
CA GLN A 334 -17.29 -23.68 -2.24
C GLN A 334 -17.51 -23.44 -0.76
N ASN A 335 -16.46 -23.62 0.04
CA ASN A 335 -16.46 -23.26 1.45
C ASN A 335 -15.06 -22.78 1.81
N ILE A 336 -14.99 -21.54 2.27
CA ILE A 336 -13.76 -20.86 2.65
C ILE A 336 -13.88 -20.53 4.12
N GLU A 337 -12.94 -21.02 4.91
CA GLU A 337 -12.85 -20.65 6.31
C GLU A 337 -12.40 -19.19 6.43
N LYS A 338 -13.16 -18.41 7.20
CA LYS A 338 -12.82 -17.02 7.53
C LYS A 338 -11.52 -16.99 8.35
N LYS A 339 -10.62 -16.08 7.99
CA LYS A 339 -9.43 -15.76 8.81
C LYS A 339 -9.35 -14.26 9.04
N ASP A 340 -9.45 -13.87 10.31
CA ASP A 340 -9.24 -12.47 10.68
C ASP A 340 -7.80 -12.05 10.42
N GLY A 341 -7.62 -10.74 10.21
CA GLY A 341 -6.32 -10.15 10.01
C GLY A 341 -5.42 -10.21 11.24
N GLN A 342 -4.12 -10.22 11.00
CA GLN A 342 -3.12 -10.30 12.05
C GLN A 342 -2.96 -8.96 12.75
N LYS A 343 -2.86 -8.99 14.08
CA LYS A 343 -2.42 -7.84 14.87
C LYS A 343 -0.92 -7.61 14.63
N ILE A 344 -0.54 -6.38 14.31
CA ILE A 344 0.85 -5.98 14.09
C ILE A 344 1.28 -5.09 15.24
N GLN A 345 2.37 -5.47 15.91
CA GLN A 345 2.92 -4.71 17.02
C GLN A 345 4.20 -4.00 16.61
N LEU A 346 4.20 -2.68 16.74
CA LEU A 346 5.32 -1.82 16.36
C LEU A 346 6.23 -1.52 17.56
N THR A 347 7.44 -1.04 17.28
CA THR A 347 8.35 -0.47 18.29
C THR A 347 7.98 0.96 18.69
N ILE A 348 7.09 1.59 17.93
CA ILE A 348 6.59 2.95 18.16
C ILE A 348 6.02 3.04 19.57
N ASP A 349 6.31 4.14 20.27
CA ASP A 349 5.63 4.51 21.49
C ASP A 349 4.63 5.61 21.15
N LYS A 350 3.34 5.35 21.39
CA LYS A 350 2.26 6.24 21.00
C LYS A 350 2.41 7.64 21.61
N ASN A 351 2.89 7.73 22.85
CA ASN A 351 3.04 9.00 23.55
C ASN A 351 4.27 9.76 23.03
N VAL A 352 5.40 9.06 22.82
CA VAL A 352 6.59 9.67 22.20
C VAL A 352 6.28 10.20 20.79
N GLN A 353 5.52 9.45 19.98
CA GLN A 353 5.08 9.89 18.65
C GLN A 353 4.23 11.17 18.73
N GLY A 354 3.29 11.25 19.68
CA GLY A 354 2.44 12.41 19.89
C GLY A 354 3.22 13.66 20.32
N GLU A 355 4.09 13.53 21.33
CA GLU A 355 4.94 14.61 21.82
C GLU A 355 5.92 15.09 20.73
N ALA A 356 6.51 14.16 19.97
CA ALA A 356 7.42 14.49 18.88
C ALA A 356 6.72 15.19 17.70
N PHE A 357 5.42 14.95 17.47
CA PHE A 357 4.65 15.72 16.49
C PHE A 357 4.27 17.11 17.01
N ALA A 358 3.92 17.22 18.30
CA ALA A 358 3.44 18.46 18.90
C ALA A 358 4.44 19.62 18.83
N ILE A 359 5.75 19.33 18.91
CA ILE A 359 6.79 20.38 18.87
C ILE A 359 6.79 21.19 17.57
N PHE A 360 6.34 20.61 16.46
CA PHE A 360 6.39 21.29 15.16
C PHE A 360 5.35 22.40 15.03
N GLN A 361 4.18 22.26 15.68
CA GLN A 361 3.07 23.21 15.54
C GLN A 361 2.77 23.55 14.07
N ASN A 362 2.62 22.51 13.24
CA ASN A 362 2.36 22.57 11.79
C ASN A 362 3.51 23.11 10.92
N LYS A 363 4.70 23.34 11.50
CA LYS A 363 5.90 23.74 10.73
C LYS A 363 6.46 22.53 9.95
N PRO A 364 6.98 22.72 8.73
CA PRO A 364 7.49 21.61 7.93
C PRO A 364 8.77 21.03 8.53
N GLY A 365 8.81 19.71 8.74
CA GLY A 365 9.92 19.05 9.41
C GLY A 365 9.67 17.59 9.74
N SER A 366 10.65 16.96 10.38
CA SER A 366 10.57 15.56 10.82
C SER A 366 11.30 15.34 12.13
N ALA A 367 10.81 14.41 12.95
CA ALA A 367 11.54 13.91 14.10
C ALA A 367 11.63 12.38 14.04
N VAL A 368 12.81 11.85 14.32
CA VAL A 368 13.04 10.41 14.51
C VAL A 368 13.61 10.22 15.91
N VAL A 369 12.99 9.34 16.69
CA VAL A 369 13.46 8.94 18.02
C VAL A 369 13.71 7.44 17.99
N THR A 370 14.90 7.00 18.39
CA THR A 370 15.27 5.58 18.45
C THR A 370 15.71 5.17 19.84
N LYS A 371 15.56 3.88 20.19
CA LYS A 371 16.44 3.26 21.19
C LYS A 371 17.74 2.83 20.49
N PRO A 372 18.85 3.55 20.69
CA PRO A 372 20.05 3.39 19.87
C PRO A 372 20.70 2.01 20.03
N LYS A 373 20.49 1.32 21.17
CA LYS A 373 21.06 0.00 21.44
C LYS A 373 20.34 -1.15 20.75
N ASP A 374 19.04 -1.00 20.54
CA ASP A 374 18.16 -2.06 20.02
C ASP A 374 17.73 -1.82 18.57
N GLY A 375 17.80 -0.56 18.12
CA GLY A 375 17.31 -0.14 16.81
C GLY A 375 15.81 0.15 16.78
N ASP A 376 15.10 0.06 17.92
CA ASP A 376 13.67 0.38 18.00
C ASP A 376 13.43 1.81 17.52
N LEU A 377 12.53 1.99 16.56
CA LEU A 377 11.96 3.29 16.23
C LEU A 377 10.84 3.60 17.23
N LEU A 378 11.05 4.56 18.13
CA LEU A 378 10.04 5.01 19.09
C LEU A 378 9.09 6.03 18.49
N ALA A 379 9.60 6.89 17.59
CA ALA A 379 8.78 7.81 16.82
C ALA A 379 9.40 8.08 15.44
N THR A 380 8.56 8.21 14.43
CA THR A 380 8.91 8.70 13.09
C THR A 380 7.83 9.67 12.63
N VAL A 381 8.12 10.95 12.80
CA VAL A 381 7.18 12.07 12.67
C VAL A 381 7.45 12.83 11.38
N SER A 382 6.38 13.25 10.70
CA SER A 382 6.44 14.21 9.60
C SER A 382 5.38 15.29 9.82
N SER A 383 5.79 16.56 9.71
CA SER A 383 4.94 17.73 9.83
C SER A 383 5.13 18.64 8.59
N PRO A 384 4.11 19.39 8.15
CA PRO A 384 2.70 19.23 8.50
C PRO A 384 2.15 17.87 8.03
N SER A 385 0.90 17.56 8.39
CA SER A 385 0.28 16.25 8.15
C SER A 385 -1.17 16.40 7.68
N PHE A 386 -1.86 15.27 7.52
CA PHE A 386 -3.26 15.16 7.10
C PHE A 386 -4.03 14.26 8.07
N ASP A 387 -5.35 14.41 8.18
CA ASP A 387 -6.17 13.55 9.04
C ASP A 387 -6.51 12.21 8.35
N PRO A 388 -5.93 11.08 8.77
CA PRO A 388 -6.18 9.78 8.13
C PRO A 388 -7.63 9.28 8.33
N ASN A 389 -8.33 9.75 9.37
CA ASN A 389 -9.73 9.38 9.58
C ASN A 389 -10.62 10.03 8.52
N LYS A 390 -10.37 11.30 8.16
CA LYS A 390 -11.07 11.95 7.04
C LYS A 390 -10.81 11.23 5.73
N MET A 391 -9.55 10.84 5.49
CA MET A 391 -9.16 10.11 4.28
C MET A 391 -9.86 8.75 4.18
N ALA A 392 -10.00 8.02 5.30
CA ALA A 392 -10.60 6.69 5.32
C ALA A 392 -12.13 6.69 5.23
N HIS A 393 -12.81 7.72 5.74
CA HIS A 393 -14.28 7.74 5.85
C HIS A 393 -14.98 8.67 4.87
N GLY A 394 -14.22 9.27 3.94
CA GLY A 394 -14.74 10.16 2.93
C GLY A 394 -14.40 11.61 3.25
N ILE A 395 -13.39 12.13 2.55
CA ILE A 395 -12.98 13.52 2.56
C ILE A 395 -13.66 14.26 1.41
N SER A 396 -14.03 15.53 1.62
CA SER A 396 -14.52 16.35 0.51
C SER A 396 -13.39 16.68 -0.47
N GLN A 397 -13.72 16.89 -1.75
CA GLN A 397 -12.70 17.26 -2.74
C GLN A 397 -11.95 18.54 -2.33
N ALA A 398 -12.66 19.52 -1.76
CA ALA A 398 -12.05 20.78 -1.32
C ALA A 398 -11.05 20.60 -0.15
N GLU A 399 -11.35 19.71 0.80
CA GLU A 399 -10.40 19.38 1.88
C GLU A 399 -9.23 18.54 1.38
N TYR A 400 -9.45 17.62 0.45
CA TYR A 400 -8.35 16.88 -0.17
C TYR A 400 -7.43 17.84 -0.94
N ASP A 401 -8.01 18.75 -1.73
CA ASP A 401 -7.29 19.75 -2.50
C ASP A 401 -6.51 20.73 -1.61
N SER A 402 -6.97 21.00 -0.38
CA SER A 402 -6.23 21.83 0.56
C SER A 402 -4.94 21.15 1.01
N TYR A 403 -4.94 19.84 1.24
CA TYR A 403 -3.72 19.07 1.51
C TYR A 403 -2.84 18.92 0.25
N ALA A 404 -3.44 18.60 -0.89
CA ALA A 404 -2.71 18.33 -2.13
C ALA A 404 -2.01 19.57 -2.70
N ASN A 405 -2.60 20.75 -2.54
CA ASN A 405 -2.06 22.02 -3.03
C ASN A 405 -1.28 22.81 -1.96
N ASP A 406 -1.14 22.27 -0.74
CA ASP A 406 -0.33 22.90 0.30
C ASP A 406 1.15 22.88 -0.11
N LYS A 407 1.79 24.06 -0.08
CA LYS A 407 3.21 24.26 -0.39
C LYS A 407 4.13 23.54 0.60
N ASN A 408 3.64 23.25 1.80
CA ASN A 408 4.35 22.51 2.84
C ASN A 408 4.17 20.98 2.73
N LEU A 409 3.49 20.49 1.69
CA LEU A 409 3.49 19.08 1.28
C LEU A 409 3.16 18.08 2.44
N PRO A 410 1.95 18.13 3.03
CA PRO A 410 1.57 17.32 4.20
C PRO A 410 1.58 15.81 3.94
N PHE A 411 1.44 15.38 2.69
CA PHE A 411 1.53 13.95 2.31
C PHE A 411 2.96 13.39 2.34
N THR A 412 3.98 14.24 2.41
CA THR A 412 5.38 13.80 2.37
C THR A 412 5.78 13.09 3.66
N ALA A 413 6.29 11.86 3.55
CA ALA A 413 6.92 11.14 4.64
C ALA A 413 8.38 11.62 4.84
N ARG A 414 8.56 12.79 5.46
CA ARG A 414 9.87 13.45 5.60
C ARG A 414 10.93 12.59 6.30
N PHE A 415 10.53 11.77 7.27
CA PHE A 415 11.42 10.82 7.93
C PHE A 415 12.05 9.77 6.97
N ALA A 416 11.47 9.59 5.77
CA ALA A 416 11.90 8.67 4.73
C ALA A 416 12.38 9.38 3.43
N THR A 417 12.40 10.72 3.42
CA THR A 417 12.93 11.53 2.31
C THR A 417 14.40 11.84 2.54
N GLY A 418 15.23 11.78 1.49
CA GLY A 418 16.66 12.05 1.59
C GLY A 418 16.96 13.55 1.62
N TYR A 419 17.79 13.98 2.57
CA TYR A 419 18.26 15.36 2.71
C TYR A 419 19.77 15.41 2.87
N ALA A 420 20.37 16.55 2.55
CA ALA A 420 21.71 16.86 3.04
C ALA A 420 21.64 16.94 4.59
N PRO A 421 22.45 16.16 5.34
CA PRO A 421 22.37 16.10 6.81
C PRO A 421 22.86 17.37 7.51
N GLY A 422 23.49 18.28 6.76
CA GLY A 422 24.09 19.49 7.30
C GLY A 422 25.18 19.20 8.33
N SER A 423 25.51 20.21 9.14
CA SER A 423 26.63 20.13 10.08
C SER A 423 26.54 19.05 11.18
N THR A 424 25.42 18.31 11.30
CA THR A 424 25.39 17.10 12.16
C THR A 424 26.38 16.04 11.67
N PHE A 425 26.62 15.99 10.36
CA PHE A 425 27.51 15.02 9.70
C PHE A 425 29.00 15.17 10.04
N LYS A 426 29.40 16.34 10.56
CA LYS A 426 30.76 16.59 11.06
C LYS A 426 31.19 15.57 12.13
N THR A 427 30.22 15.01 12.87
CA THR A 427 30.47 13.94 13.84
C THR A 427 31.03 12.68 13.16
N ILE A 428 30.45 12.27 12.02
CA ILE A 428 30.91 11.14 11.21
C ILE A 428 32.27 11.46 10.58
N THR A 429 32.43 12.64 9.98
CA THR A 429 33.72 13.07 9.40
C THR A 429 34.84 13.09 10.44
N GLY A 430 34.56 13.63 11.63
CA GLY A 430 35.48 13.65 12.75
C GLY A 430 35.89 12.23 13.18
N ALA A 431 34.91 11.33 13.34
CA ALA A 431 35.18 9.95 13.70
C ALA A 431 36.05 9.22 12.66
N ILE A 432 35.77 9.40 11.36
CA ILE A 432 36.58 8.83 10.28
C ILE A 432 38.01 9.36 10.33
N GLY A 433 38.19 10.68 10.55
CA GLY A 433 39.52 11.29 10.65
C GLY A 433 40.32 10.78 11.84
N LEU A 434 39.66 10.53 12.97
CA LEU A 434 40.27 9.93 14.17
C LEU A 434 40.75 8.50 13.89
N ASP A 435 39.91 7.68 13.26
CA ASP A 435 40.26 6.30 12.91
C ASP A 435 41.38 6.21 11.88
N ALA A 436 41.38 7.12 10.90
CA ALA A 436 42.43 7.23 9.89
C ALA A 436 43.74 7.81 10.46
N GLY A 437 43.71 8.42 11.65
CA GLY A 437 44.84 9.13 12.25
C GLY A 437 45.22 10.43 11.53
N THR A 438 44.39 10.88 10.58
CA THR A 438 44.57 12.14 9.83
C THR A 438 44.13 13.35 10.65
N LEU A 439 43.20 13.15 11.58
CA LEU A 439 42.73 14.14 12.53
C LEU A 439 43.25 13.79 13.92
N LYS A 440 43.93 14.74 14.57
CA LYS A 440 44.36 14.62 15.97
C LYS A 440 43.52 15.56 16.84
N PRO A 441 42.87 15.08 17.92
CA PRO A 441 41.96 15.90 18.71
C PRO A 441 42.55 17.22 19.21
N GLU A 442 43.79 17.18 19.70
CA GLU A 442 44.52 18.30 20.29
C GLU A 442 45.25 19.18 19.26
N GLU A 443 45.23 18.82 17.97
CA GLU A 443 45.86 19.67 16.94
C GLU A 443 45.04 20.95 16.76
N GLU A 444 45.72 22.08 16.95
CA GLU A 444 45.17 23.42 16.83
C GLU A 444 45.42 24.01 15.44
N LEU A 445 44.34 24.37 14.74
CA LEU A 445 44.39 25.05 13.45
C LEU A 445 44.18 26.56 13.62
N ALA A 446 45.04 27.35 12.98
CA ALA A 446 44.90 28.80 12.92
C ALA A 446 43.90 29.19 11.82
N ILE A 447 42.62 29.31 12.18
CA ILE A 447 41.54 29.70 11.26
C ILE A 447 41.17 31.15 11.50
N ASN A 448 41.46 32.03 10.53
CA ASN A 448 41.21 33.46 10.64
C ASN A 448 39.97 33.88 9.83
N GLY A 449 39.10 34.69 10.44
CA GLY A 449 37.89 35.21 9.79
C GLY A 449 36.75 34.20 9.66
N LEU A 450 35.73 34.56 8.88
CA LEU A 450 34.50 33.76 8.68
C LEU A 450 34.44 33.02 7.35
N LYS A 451 35.41 33.23 6.45
CA LYS A 451 35.45 32.66 5.10
C LYS A 451 36.82 32.07 4.82
N TRP A 452 36.86 30.92 4.17
CA TRP A 452 38.10 30.24 3.80
C TRP A 452 37.96 29.50 2.47
N GLN A 453 39.05 29.43 1.72
CA GLN A 453 39.19 28.60 0.53
C GLN A 453 40.60 28.00 0.51
N LYS A 454 40.75 26.83 -0.11
CA LYS A 454 42.04 26.13 -0.20
C LYS A 454 43.10 26.97 -0.92
N ASP A 455 42.75 27.50 -2.08
CA ASP A 455 43.60 28.35 -2.92
C ASP A 455 42.74 29.10 -3.96
N ALA A 456 43.37 29.87 -4.85
CA ALA A 456 42.67 30.69 -5.86
C ALA A 456 41.90 29.87 -6.92
N SER A 457 42.13 28.56 -7.06
CA SER A 457 41.42 27.72 -8.04
C SER A 457 39.93 27.58 -7.72
N TRP A 458 39.52 27.88 -6.49
CA TRP A 458 38.12 27.87 -6.06
C TRP A 458 37.34 29.10 -6.55
N GLY A 459 38.00 30.07 -7.17
CA GLY A 459 37.37 31.31 -7.63
C GLY A 459 36.76 32.08 -6.46
N ASP A 460 35.48 32.45 -6.60
CA ASP A 460 34.72 33.19 -5.59
C ASP A 460 34.01 32.29 -4.56
N TYR A 461 34.31 30.98 -4.57
CA TYR A 461 33.73 30.03 -3.62
C TYR A 461 34.51 30.01 -2.30
N PHE A 462 33.79 30.17 -1.20
CA PHE A 462 34.34 30.08 0.16
C PHE A 462 33.48 29.16 1.02
N VAL A 463 34.14 28.32 1.80
CA VAL A 463 33.52 27.69 2.98
C VAL A 463 33.36 28.75 4.06
N THR A 464 32.18 28.82 4.66
CA THR A 464 31.84 29.84 5.65
C THR A 464 31.56 29.22 7.02
N ARG A 465 31.96 29.91 8.10
CA ARG A 465 31.58 29.57 9.48
C ARG A 465 30.82 30.73 10.13
N VAL A 466 30.12 30.45 11.23
CA VAL A 466 29.27 31.43 11.92
C VAL A 466 29.94 32.14 13.09
N LYS A 467 30.87 31.48 13.78
CA LYS A 467 31.56 32.01 14.97
C LYS A 467 33.07 31.99 14.72
N GLU A 468 33.73 33.11 14.95
CA GLU A 468 35.19 33.16 14.90
C GLU A 468 35.78 32.48 16.14
N ALA A 469 36.78 31.63 15.92
CA ALA A 469 37.60 31.00 16.94
C ALA A 469 38.99 30.78 16.34
N SER A 470 40.05 31.03 17.11
CA SER A 470 41.43 30.74 16.74
C SER A 470 42.30 30.73 18.01
N PRO A 471 43.10 29.69 18.25
CA PRO A 471 43.16 28.44 17.49
C PRO A 471 41.88 27.59 17.59
N VAL A 472 41.72 26.61 16.69
CA VAL A 472 40.59 25.68 16.68
C VAL A 472 41.09 24.23 16.70
N ASN A 473 40.75 23.49 17.75
CA ASN A 473 40.93 22.04 17.85
C ASN A 473 39.59 21.29 17.60
N LEU A 474 39.58 19.95 17.66
CA LEU A 474 38.39 19.15 17.36
C LEU A 474 37.18 19.54 18.25
N ARG A 475 37.40 19.61 19.57
CA ARG A 475 36.36 19.99 20.52
C ARG A 475 35.77 21.36 20.19
N THR A 476 36.63 22.35 19.99
CA THR A 476 36.21 23.72 19.64
C THR A 476 35.40 23.73 18.34
N ALA A 477 35.85 22.97 17.33
CA ALA A 477 35.15 22.85 16.06
C ALA A 477 33.77 22.19 16.17
N LEU A 478 33.64 21.15 16.99
CA LEU A 478 32.36 20.48 17.24
C LEU A 478 31.40 21.38 18.01
N VAL A 479 31.87 21.98 19.12
CA VAL A 479 31.07 22.87 19.99
C VAL A 479 30.58 24.10 19.23
N ASN A 480 31.47 24.77 18.46
CA ASN A 480 31.11 25.96 17.68
C ASN A 480 30.53 25.63 16.29
N SER A 481 30.42 24.36 15.92
CA SER A 481 29.99 23.91 14.60
C SER A 481 30.79 24.57 13.45
N ASP A 482 32.12 24.55 13.50
CA ASP A 482 32.99 25.23 12.54
C ASP A 482 33.07 24.46 11.21
N ASN A 483 32.53 25.00 10.10
CA ASN A 483 32.63 24.34 8.78
C ASN A 483 34.06 24.32 8.23
N ILE A 484 34.84 25.37 8.48
CA ILE A 484 36.16 25.54 7.88
C ILE A 484 37.11 24.46 8.40
N TYR A 485 37.07 24.18 9.71
CA TYR A 485 37.85 23.11 10.32
C TYR A 485 37.57 21.76 9.64
N PHE A 486 36.30 21.37 9.49
CA PHE A 486 35.96 20.08 8.89
C PHE A 486 36.21 20.03 7.38
N ALA A 487 36.06 21.14 6.66
CA ALA A 487 36.44 21.23 5.25
C ALA A 487 37.95 21.02 5.07
N GLU A 488 38.77 21.72 5.85
CA GLU A 488 40.23 21.59 5.80
C GLU A 488 40.69 20.17 6.19
N GLN A 489 40.14 19.61 7.27
CA GLN A 489 40.45 18.24 7.70
C GLN A 489 40.04 17.19 6.66
N THR A 490 38.91 17.37 5.99
CA THR A 490 38.47 16.45 4.93
C THR A 490 39.38 16.50 3.71
N LEU A 491 39.82 17.71 3.31
CA LEU A 491 40.81 17.88 2.25
C LEU A 491 42.17 17.27 2.61
N ARG A 492 42.63 17.43 3.85
CA ARG A 492 43.87 16.79 4.36
C ARG A 492 43.75 15.26 4.38
N MET A 493 42.59 14.73 4.74
CA MET A 493 42.30 13.30 4.76
C MET A 493 42.30 12.68 3.36
N GLY A 494 41.81 13.44 2.37
CA GLY A 494 41.71 13.02 0.98
C GLY A 494 40.49 12.12 0.72
N GLU A 495 40.04 12.13 -0.53
CA GLU A 495 38.83 11.43 -0.96
C GLU A 495 38.87 9.91 -0.71
N GLU A 496 39.98 9.24 -1.04
CA GLU A 496 40.10 7.79 -0.90
C GLU A 496 39.86 7.33 0.54
N THR A 497 40.56 7.96 1.49
CA THR A 497 40.43 7.66 2.92
C THR A 497 39.04 8.01 3.44
N PHE A 498 38.52 9.18 3.06
CA PHE A 498 37.19 9.61 3.50
C PHE A 498 36.09 8.67 3.00
N ARG A 499 36.09 8.32 1.71
CA ARG A 499 35.15 7.36 1.13
C ARG A 499 35.27 5.97 1.74
N LYS A 500 36.50 5.51 2.02
CA LYS A 500 36.70 4.23 2.71
C LYS A 500 36.01 4.23 4.08
N GLY A 501 36.13 5.31 4.85
CA GLY A 501 35.41 5.48 6.11
C GLY A 501 33.88 5.53 5.92
N LEU A 502 33.40 6.31 4.95
CA LEU A 502 31.96 6.40 4.65
C LEU A 502 31.38 5.06 4.22
N ASN A 503 32.10 4.26 3.44
CA ASN A 503 31.67 2.94 2.99
C ASN A 503 31.56 1.90 4.12
N ASN A 504 32.14 2.17 5.30
CA ASN A 504 31.88 1.34 6.48
C ASN A 504 30.47 1.57 7.04
N PHE A 505 29.89 2.76 6.84
CA PHE A 505 28.48 3.03 7.16
C PHE A 505 27.55 2.35 6.14
N ALA A 506 26.25 2.62 6.22
CA ALA A 506 25.22 1.96 5.41
C ALA A 506 24.75 2.81 4.20
N PHE A 507 25.69 3.46 3.52
CA PHE A 507 25.40 4.10 2.22
C PHE A 507 25.13 3.04 1.15
N ASN A 508 24.22 3.34 0.21
CA ASN A 508 23.76 2.44 -0.85
C ASN A 508 23.09 1.13 -0.36
N GLU A 509 22.86 0.98 0.94
CA GLU A 509 22.17 -0.18 1.51
C GLU A 509 20.65 0.04 1.52
N LYS A 510 19.89 -0.96 1.06
CA LYS A 510 18.44 -0.99 1.23
C LYS A 510 18.12 -1.48 2.64
N LEU A 511 17.46 -0.64 3.44
CA LEU A 511 17.04 -1.01 4.79
C LEU A 511 15.90 -2.03 4.74
N ASP A 512 15.95 -2.98 5.67
CA ASP A 512 14.90 -3.97 5.89
C ASP A 512 13.80 -3.39 6.80
N LEU A 513 13.11 -2.37 6.27
CA LEU A 513 11.97 -1.71 6.89
C LEU A 513 10.76 -1.73 5.96
N PRO A 514 9.53 -1.84 6.50
CA PRO A 514 8.27 -1.70 5.76
C PRO A 514 7.96 -0.23 5.41
N ILE A 515 8.99 0.58 5.15
CA ILE A 515 8.88 2.01 4.85
C ILE A 515 9.61 2.25 3.53
N PRO A 516 8.91 2.69 2.46
CA PRO A 516 9.55 2.94 1.18
C PRO A 516 10.50 4.13 1.29
N MET A 517 11.78 3.90 1.04
CA MET A 517 12.80 4.95 0.99
C MET A 517 13.91 4.58 0.00
N LYS A 518 14.59 5.60 -0.55
CA LYS A 518 15.80 5.39 -1.34
C LYS A 518 17.00 5.11 -0.41
N PRO A 519 17.96 4.28 -0.83
CA PRO A 519 19.23 4.15 -0.11
C PRO A 519 19.93 5.51 0.06
N ALA A 520 20.67 5.68 1.16
CA ALA A 520 21.49 6.87 1.37
C ALA A 520 22.57 6.96 0.29
N GLN A 521 22.90 8.16 -0.18
CA GLN A 521 23.95 8.39 -1.17
C GLN A 521 25.03 9.32 -0.63
N ILE A 522 26.29 9.06 -1.02
CA ILE A 522 27.44 9.93 -0.73
C ILE A 522 27.49 11.08 -1.75
N SER A 523 27.40 10.73 -3.03
CA SER A 523 27.47 11.63 -4.18
C SER A 523 26.77 10.99 -5.38
N ASN A 524 26.58 11.75 -6.45
CA ASN A 524 25.97 11.25 -7.68
C ASN A 524 26.85 10.24 -8.43
N GLU A 525 28.17 10.30 -8.20
CA GLU A 525 29.17 9.43 -8.81
C GLU A 525 30.06 8.78 -7.73
N ASP A 526 30.83 7.75 -8.10
CA ASP A 526 31.73 7.03 -7.18
C ASP A 526 32.94 7.85 -6.76
N THR A 527 33.21 8.96 -7.45
CA THR A 527 34.24 9.94 -7.15
C THR A 527 33.68 11.36 -7.17
N PHE A 528 34.28 12.29 -6.41
CA PHE A 528 33.82 13.68 -6.32
C PHE A 528 34.28 14.52 -7.51
N HIS A 529 35.46 14.22 -8.07
CA HIS A 529 36.10 15.00 -9.14
C HIS A 529 36.25 16.50 -8.83
N SER A 530 36.16 16.89 -7.56
CA SER A 530 36.13 18.28 -7.11
C SER A 530 36.53 18.38 -5.64
N ASP A 531 37.57 19.16 -5.37
CA ASP A 531 38.01 19.50 -4.01
C ASP A 531 36.91 20.25 -3.25
N ILE A 532 36.14 21.11 -3.93
CA ILE A 532 35.01 21.82 -3.34
C ILE A 532 33.95 20.81 -2.88
N LEU A 533 33.59 19.85 -3.73
CA LEU A 533 32.58 18.86 -3.38
C LEU A 533 33.06 17.93 -2.26
N LEU A 534 34.35 17.56 -2.25
CA LEU A 534 34.97 16.81 -1.15
C LEU A 534 34.86 17.60 0.18
N ALA A 535 35.23 18.88 0.17
CA ALA A 535 35.15 19.75 1.33
C ALA A 535 33.70 19.91 1.82
N ASP A 536 32.75 20.16 0.91
CA ASP A 536 31.32 20.33 1.21
C ASP A 536 30.69 19.09 1.81
N THR A 537 31.03 17.92 1.27
CA THR A 537 30.60 16.63 1.82
C THR A 537 31.11 16.43 3.25
N GLY A 538 32.33 16.88 3.53
CA GLY A 538 32.98 16.77 4.84
C GLY A 538 32.20 17.45 5.99
N TYR A 539 31.43 18.50 5.71
CA TYR A 539 30.57 19.15 6.70
C TYR A 539 29.07 18.94 6.45
N GLY A 540 28.71 17.95 5.62
CA GLY A 540 27.33 17.48 5.44
C GLY A 540 26.52 18.21 4.37
N GLN A 541 27.18 18.93 3.45
CA GLN A 541 26.58 19.50 2.24
C GLN A 541 27.01 18.73 0.98
N GLY A 542 26.98 19.37 -0.18
CA GLY A 542 27.29 18.74 -1.45
C GLY A 542 26.13 17.88 -1.96
N GLN A 543 26.42 16.62 -2.26
CA GLN A 543 25.49 15.70 -2.92
C GLN A 543 24.98 14.58 -1.99
N LEU A 544 25.22 14.69 -0.68
CA LEU A 544 24.70 13.77 0.31
C LEU A 544 23.17 13.79 0.32
N LEU A 545 22.54 12.62 0.24
CA LEU A 545 21.12 12.45 0.55
C LEU A 545 20.96 11.30 1.53
N ILE A 546 20.52 11.62 2.75
CA ILE A 546 20.34 10.66 3.84
C ILE A 546 18.99 10.95 4.50
N THR A 547 18.13 9.93 4.63
CA THR A 547 16.85 10.10 5.31
C THR A 547 17.05 10.29 6.82
N PRO A 548 16.15 10.99 7.54
CA PRO A 548 16.23 11.09 9.00
C PRO A 548 16.34 9.73 9.72
N ILE A 549 15.67 8.68 9.21
CA ILE A 549 15.83 7.30 9.73
C ILE A 549 17.26 6.79 9.50
N GLN A 550 17.81 6.97 8.30
CA GLN A 550 19.19 6.57 7.99
C GLN A 550 20.21 7.38 8.79
N GLN A 551 19.96 8.67 9.04
CA GLN A 551 20.79 9.51 9.91
C GLN A 551 20.80 8.96 11.34
N ALA A 552 19.63 8.73 11.95
CA ALA A 552 19.54 8.16 13.29
C ALA A 552 20.26 6.80 13.40
N MET A 553 20.13 5.95 12.37
CA MET A 553 20.87 4.70 12.27
C MET A 553 22.39 4.93 12.22
N MET A 554 22.88 5.81 11.34
CA MET A 554 24.32 6.07 11.23
C MET A 554 24.91 6.66 12.51
N TYR A 555 24.16 7.53 13.20
CA TYR A 555 24.59 8.13 14.46
C TYR A 555 24.52 7.19 15.66
N SER A 556 23.87 6.02 15.54
CA SER A 556 23.85 5.02 16.61
C SER A 556 25.25 4.54 17.02
N VAL A 557 26.25 4.65 16.14
CA VAL A 557 27.66 4.29 16.43
C VAL A 557 28.20 4.99 17.68
N PHE A 558 27.72 6.18 17.97
CA PHE A 558 28.16 7.01 19.10
C PHE A 558 27.65 6.52 20.46
N GLN A 559 26.63 5.66 20.49
CA GLN A 559 26.11 5.06 21.73
C GLN A 559 26.33 3.54 21.79
N ASN A 560 27.10 2.98 20.86
CA ASN A 560 27.30 1.54 20.70
C ASN A 560 28.78 1.18 20.41
N ASP A 561 29.74 1.91 21.00
CA ASP A 561 31.18 1.64 20.87
C ASP A 561 31.66 1.51 19.40
N GLY A 562 31.08 2.31 18.50
CA GLY A 562 31.40 2.32 17.08
C GLY A 562 30.67 1.27 16.22
N LYS A 563 29.78 0.47 16.82
CA LYS A 563 28.88 -0.43 16.09
C LYS A 563 27.64 0.31 15.58
N LEU A 564 27.25 0.09 14.34
CA LEU A 564 26.00 0.62 13.79
C LEU A 564 24.86 -0.35 14.08
N VAL A 565 23.78 0.13 14.67
CA VAL A 565 22.56 -0.66 14.94
C VAL A 565 21.51 -0.31 13.90
N TYR A 566 21.03 -1.30 13.14
CA TYR A 566 20.01 -1.10 12.12
C TYR A 566 18.65 -0.85 12.76
N PRO A 567 17.83 0.06 12.20
CA PRO A 567 16.51 0.35 12.72
C PRO A 567 15.57 -0.83 12.49
N LYS A 568 14.69 -1.08 13.44
CA LYS A 568 13.54 -1.98 13.31
C LYS A 568 12.27 -1.26 13.75
N ILE A 569 11.15 -1.65 13.14
CA ILE A 569 9.83 -1.12 13.48
C ILE A 569 8.84 -2.17 13.95
N GLN A 570 9.05 -3.45 13.61
CA GLN A 570 8.31 -4.56 14.19
C GLN A 570 8.97 -4.97 15.50
N LEU A 571 8.19 -5.05 16.58
CA LEU A 571 8.74 -5.28 17.92
C LEU A 571 9.45 -6.64 18.01
N GLU A 572 8.85 -7.66 17.39
CA GLU A 572 9.33 -9.05 17.34
C GLU A 572 10.60 -9.25 16.49
N LYS A 573 10.99 -8.25 15.70
CA LYS A 573 12.16 -8.35 14.83
C LYS A 573 13.45 -8.37 15.66
N GLU A 574 14.35 -9.29 15.33
CA GLU A 574 15.65 -9.38 16.00
C GLU A 574 16.51 -8.14 15.72
N LYS A 575 17.31 -7.74 16.71
CA LYS A 575 18.30 -6.68 16.55
C LYS A 575 19.35 -7.11 15.52
N LYS A 576 19.69 -6.20 14.61
CA LYS A 576 20.79 -6.36 13.66
C LYS A 576 21.81 -5.25 13.84
N GLU A 577 23.08 -5.60 13.87
CA GLU A 577 24.19 -4.65 13.97
C GLU A 577 25.27 -4.90 12.90
N LYS A 578 26.04 -3.85 12.62
CA LYS A 578 27.25 -3.87 11.79
C LYS A 578 28.41 -3.47 12.69
N ASP A 579 29.34 -4.41 12.90
CA ASP A 579 30.52 -4.19 13.72
C ASP A 579 31.55 -3.30 13.00
N ALA A 580 32.43 -2.68 13.79
CA ALA A 580 33.62 -1.97 13.33
C ALA A 580 33.36 -0.90 12.25
N VAL A 581 32.27 -0.14 12.40
CA VAL A 581 31.98 1.00 11.50
C VAL A 581 32.96 2.14 11.77
N ILE A 582 33.13 2.48 13.05
CA ILE A 582 34.21 3.33 13.58
C ILE A 582 34.81 2.68 14.83
N SER A 583 35.96 3.13 15.31
CA SER A 583 36.50 2.65 16.59
C SER A 583 35.70 3.21 17.78
N GLY A 584 35.63 2.43 18.87
CA GLY A 584 35.04 2.91 20.12
C GLY A 584 35.76 4.13 20.70
N ASN A 585 37.06 4.29 20.44
CA ASN A 585 37.82 5.48 20.84
C ASN A 585 37.37 6.74 20.07
N ALA A 586 37.20 6.64 18.75
CA ALA A 586 36.67 7.73 17.95
C ALA A 586 35.23 8.08 18.37
N ALA A 587 34.37 7.08 18.55
CA ALA A 587 33.00 7.28 19.02
C ALA A 587 32.94 8.03 20.36
N ASN A 588 33.70 7.58 21.36
CA ASN A 588 33.74 8.20 22.68
C ASN A 588 34.34 9.62 22.66
N THR A 589 35.38 9.86 21.85
CA THR A 589 35.99 11.20 21.71
C THR A 589 34.96 12.19 21.19
N ILE A 590 34.26 11.85 20.10
CA ILE A 590 33.23 12.72 19.52
C ILE A 590 32.11 13.01 20.53
N VAL A 591 31.59 11.99 21.22
CA VAL A 591 30.50 12.18 22.18
C VAL A 591 30.91 13.05 23.37
N ASN A 592 32.11 12.84 23.92
CA ASN A 592 32.60 13.63 25.04
C ASN A 592 32.77 15.11 24.67
N ASP A 593 33.22 15.40 23.44
CA ASP A 593 33.31 16.78 22.96
C ASP A 593 31.94 17.43 22.77
N LEU A 594 30.93 16.65 22.33
CA LEU A 594 29.56 17.14 22.15
C LEU A 594 28.82 17.45 23.45
N LEU A 595 29.24 16.91 24.59
CA LEU A 595 28.72 17.33 25.90
C LEU A 595 28.92 18.83 26.10
N GLY A 596 30.08 19.37 25.69
CA GLY A 596 30.38 20.80 25.76
C GLY A 596 29.43 21.66 24.93
N SER A 597 28.77 21.12 23.90
CA SER A 597 27.78 21.87 23.12
C SER A 597 26.52 22.22 23.93
N VAL A 598 26.24 21.43 24.98
CA VAL A 598 25.10 21.62 25.89
C VAL A 598 25.57 22.18 27.24
N GLU A 599 26.62 21.62 27.83
CA GLU A 599 27.06 21.93 29.19
C GLU A 599 27.85 23.23 29.30
N ASP A 600 28.63 23.60 28.27
CA ASP A 600 29.40 24.84 28.30
C ASP A 600 28.46 26.04 28.14
N ALA A 601 28.64 27.10 28.94
CA ALA A 601 27.77 28.28 28.92
C ALA A 601 27.72 28.99 27.56
N GLU A 602 28.80 28.89 26.78
CA GLU A 602 28.94 29.44 25.43
C GLU A 602 28.67 28.39 24.32
N GLY A 603 28.19 27.21 24.71
CA GLY A 603 27.85 26.10 23.82
C GLY A 603 26.65 26.42 22.93
N TYR A 604 26.70 25.94 21.68
CA TYR A 604 25.71 26.28 20.66
C TYR A 604 24.29 25.76 20.96
N VAL A 605 24.15 24.80 21.87
CA VAL A 605 22.88 24.17 22.28
C VAL A 605 22.66 24.28 23.79
N HIS A 606 23.29 25.27 24.45
CA HIS A 606 23.20 25.45 25.90
C HIS A 606 21.75 25.64 26.40
N ASN A 607 20.83 26.08 25.52
CA ASN A 607 19.40 26.16 25.84
C ASN A 607 18.78 24.80 26.22
N MET A 608 19.41 23.68 25.86
CA MET A 608 18.99 22.33 26.26
C MET A 608 19.50 21.88 27.62
N TYR A 609 20.43 22.62 28.23
CA TYR A 609 21.05 22.23 29.50
C TYR A 609 20.00 22.00 30.60
N ASN A 610 20.15 20.89 31.31
CA ASN A 610 19.36 20.55 32.48
C ASN A 610 20.27 19.85 33.49
N PRO A 611 20.40 20.34 34.74
CA PRO A 611 21.31 19.75 35.71
C PRO A 611 20.92 18.34 36.17
N ASN A 612 19.72 17.85 35.82
CA ASN A 612 19.22 16.55 36.25
C ASN A 612 19.60 15.39 35.32
N PHE A 613 20.08 15.67 34.11
CA PHE A 613 20.47 14.66 33.12
C PHE A 613 21.63 15.17 32.24
N SER A 614 22.36 14.27 31.60
CA SER A 614 23.45 14.61 30.67
C SER A 614 23.03 14.30 29.23
N LEU A 615 23.29 15.26 28.35
CA LEU A 615 22.89 15.22 26.94
C LEU A 615 24.07 15.64 26.07
N ALA A 616 24.40 14.83 25.08
CA ALA A 616 25.29 15.24 24.00
C ALA A 616 24.44 15.71 22.81
N ALA A 617 24.77 16.87 22.22
CA ALA A 617 23.99 17.40 21.10
C ALA A 617 24.87 18.01 20.00
N LYS A 618 24.39 17.93 18.76
CA LYS A 618 25.01 18.58 17.60
C LYS A 618 23.94 19.25 16.75
N THR A 619 24.11 20.54 16.50
CA THR A 619 23.29 21.28 15.53
C THR A 619 23.75 21.06 14.09
N GLY A 620 22.82 21.19 13.16
CA GLY A 620 23.09 21.20 11.72
C GLY A 620 22.36 22.34 11.02
N THR A 621 23.01 22.92 10.03
CA THR A 621 22.35 23.75 9.01
C THR A 621 22.73 23.23 7.63
N ALA A 622 21.77 23.22 6.71
CA ALA A 622 21.98 22.89 5.30
C ALA A 622 21.29 23.96 4.44
N GLU A 623 22.08 24.68 3.64
CA GLU A 623 21.53 25.66 2.69
C GLU A 623 21.15 24.96 1.38
N ILE A 624 19.93 25.18 0.93
CA ILE A 624 19.43 24.72 -0.37
C ILE A 624 19.28 25.95 -1.25
N LYS A 625 20.16 26.10 -2.23
CA LYS A 625 20.13 27.19 -3.21
C LYS A 625 19.60 26.69 -4.54
N GLU A 626 18.55 27.33 -5.05
CA GLU A 626 18.07 27.10 -6.42
C GLU A 626 18.92 27.86 -7.45
N LYS A 627 19.55 28.97 -7.06
CA LYS A 627 20.48 29.78 -7.86
C LYS A 627 21.58 30.34 -6.96
N GLN A 628 22.77 30.53 -7.53
CA GLN A 628 23.86 31.25 -6.88
C GLN A 628 23.42 32.73 -6.69
N ASP A 629 23.74 33.32 -5.53
CA ASP A 629 23.41 34.70 -5.11
C ASP A 629 21.96 35.01 -4.65
N THR A 630 21.09 34.00 -4.46
CA THR A 630 19.83 34.20 -3.72
C THR A 630 19.94 33.69 -2.28
N VAL A 631 19.17 34.31 -1.38
CA VAL A 631 18.94 33.78 -0.03
C VAL A 631 18.16 32.46 -0.18
N GLY A 632 18.89 31.34 -0.14
CA GLY A 632 18.31 29.99 -0.25
C GLY A 632 17.47 29.61 0.98
N LYS A 633 16.76 28.49 0.89
CA LYS A 633 16.11 27.88 2.06
C LYS A 633 17.18 27.26 2.95
N GLU A 634 16.95 27.25 4.25
CA GLU A 634 17.89 26.68 5.22
C GLU A 634 17.20 25.65 6.10
N ASN A 635 17.62 24.40 6.02
CA ASN A 635 17.13 23.36 6.92
C ASN A 635 17.95 23.36 8.21
N SER A 636 17.25 23.34 9.35
CA SER A 636 17.86 23.25 10.68
C SER A 636 17.73 21.82 11.21
N PHE A 637 18.81 21.29 11.77
CA PHE A 637 18.88 19.95 12.35
C PHE A 637 19.36 20.00 13.80
N LEU A 638 18.88 19.04 14.58
CA LEU A 638 19.39 18.75 15.91
C LEU A 638 19.53 17.23 16.09
N LEU A 639 20.76 16.78 16.29
CA LEU A 639 21.08 15.46 16.84
C LEU A 639 21.19 15.57 18.35
N THR A 640 20.48 14.73 19.09
CA THR A 640 20.68 14.58 20.53
C THR A 640 20.86 13.11 20.92
N MET A 641 21.67 12.87 21.94
CA MET A 641 21.98 11.55 22.47
C MET A 641 21.91 11.62 24.00
N ASP A 642 21.05 10.78 24.59
CA ASP A 642 21.01 10.59 26.04
C ASP A 642 22.34 10.00 26.52
N ARG A 643 22.99 10.72 27.44
CA ARG A 643 24.25 10.30 28.09
C ARG A 643 24.07 9.96 29.56
N SER A 644 22.87 10.14 30.10
CA SER A 644 22.49 9.67 31.43
C SER A 644 22.35 8.14 31.42
N ASN A 645 21.54 7.61 30.49
CA ASN A 645 21.13 6.21 30.48
C ASN A 645 21.34 5.51 29.13
N ASN A 646 21.64 6.26 28.07
CA ASN A 646 21.71 5.78 26.68
C ASN A 646 20.42 5.11 26.19
N GLN A 647 19.27 5.69 26.54
CA GLN A 647 17.93 5.17 26.23
C GLN A 647 17.35 5.71 24.93
N PHE A 648 17.77 6.91 24.51
CA PHE A 648 17.31 7.47 23.25
C PHE A 648 18.41 8.19 22.46
N LEU A 649 18.16 8.27 21.15
CA LEU A 649 18.80 9.15 20.19
C LEU A 649 17.71 9.86 19.41
N THR A 650 17.85 11.17 19.17
CA THR A 650 16.91 11.93 18.33
C THR A 650 17.60 12.58 17.14
N ILE A 651 16.88 12.61 16.01
CA ILE A 651 17.17 13.47 14.87
C ILE A 651 15.92 14.29 14.57
N ILE A 652 16.04 15.60 14.74
CA ILE A 652 14.95 16.55 14.54
C ILE A 652 15.39 17.52 13.44
N MET A 653 14.55 17.70 12.43
CA MET A 653 14.78 18.58 11.29
C MET A 653 13.60 19.52 11.12
N VAL A 654 13.87 20.81 10.94
CA VAL A 654 12.92 21.82 10.48
C VAL A 654 13.34 22.31 9.09
N GLU A 655 12.43 22.23 8.13
CA GLU A 655 12.65 22.75 6.78
C GLU A 655 12.43 24.27 6.75
N ASP A 656 13.30 24.97 6.02
CA ASP A 656 13.21 26.43 5.86
C ASP A 656 13.09 27.19 7.20
N SER A 657 14.03 26.91 8.10
CA SER A 657 14.12 27.44 9.46
C SER A 657 14.14 28.97 9.55
N ARG A 658 14.51 29.66 8.48
CA ARG A 658 14.40 31.13 8.36
C ARG A 658 12.95 31.62 8.48
N ALA A 659 11.99 30.80 8.06
CA ALA A 659 10.56 31.06 8.21
C ALA A 659 9.92 30.27 9.37
N ASN A 660 10.53 29.15 9.77
CA ASN A 660 9.89 28.12 10.59
C ASN A 660 10.59 27.84 11.93
N ASP A 661 11.44 28.74 12.43
CA ASP A 661 12.25 28.53 13.63
C ASP A 661 13.27 27.38 13.47
N THR A 662 14.12 27.16 14.47
CA THR A 662 15.19 26.14 14.41
C THR A 662 14.77 24.84 15.11
N ALA A 663 15.36 23.72 14.69
CA ALA A 663 15.20 22.45 15.39
C ALA A 663 15.59 22.59 16.87
N THR A 664 16.68 23.32 17.16
CA THR A 664 17.11 23.61 18.52
C THR A 664 16.04 24.32 19.37
N ASN A 665 15.35 25.32 18.84
CA ASN A 665 14.40 26.09 19.65
C ASN A 665 13.14 25.30 20.00
N ILE A 666 12.69 24.41 19.10
CA ILE A 666 11.44 23.66 19.30
C ILE A 666 11.61 22.37 20.09
N SER A 667 12.83 21.85 20.24
CA SER A 667 13.04 20.46 20.69
C SER A 667 13.01 20.25 22.20
N LYS A 668 13.19 21.29 23.02
CA LYS A 668 13.38 21.15 24.46
C LYS A 668 12.25 20.37 25.16
N PRO A 669 10.96 20.65 24.88
CA PRO A 669 9.86 19.90 25.50
C PRO A 669 9.94 18.40 25.23
N LEU A 670 10.30 17.99 24.00
CA LEU A 670 10.45 16.58 23.66
C LEU A 670 11.64 15.95 24.40
N ILE A 671 12.79 16.62 24.48
CA ILE A 671 13.97 16.08 25.17
C ILE A 671 13.68 15.90 26.67
N ASP A 672 13.09 16.90 27.32
CA ASP A 672 12.72 16.80 28.74
C ASP A 672 11.69 15.66 28.96
N TYR A 673 10.75 15.46 28.02
CA TYR A 673 9.80 14.34 28.05
C TYR A 673 10.50 12.99 27.92
N LEU A 674 11.44 12.85 26.97
CA LEU A 674 12.16 11.60 26.73
C LEU A 674 13.00 11.19 27.94
N GLU A 675 13.74 12.12 28.55
CA GLU A 675 14.52 11.86 29.77
C GLU A 675 13.64 11.41 30.95
N ALA A 676 12.42 11.97 31.06
CA ALA A 676 11.50 11.60 32.13
C ALA A 676 10.85 10.22 31.92
N ASN A 677 10.55 9.85 30.67
CA ASN A 677 9.64 8.74 30.36
C ASN A 677 10.29 7.54 29.64
N VAL A 678 11.38 7.75 28.90
CA VAL A 678 12.06 6.67 28.16
C VAL A 678 13.21 6.13 29.02
N LYS A 679 12.98 4.94 29.59
CA LYS A 679 13.92 4.27 30.49
C LYS A 679 14.40 2.93 29.96
#